data_AF-A0ABD3N941-F1
#
_entry.id   AF-A0ABD3N941-F1
#
_cell.length_a   1.000
_cell.length_b   1.000
_cell.length_c   1.000
_cell.angle_alpha   90.00
_cell.angle_beta   90.00
_cell.angle_gamma   90.00
#
_symmetry.space_group_name_H-M   'P 1'
#
loop_
_entity.id
_entity.type
_entity.pdbx_description
1 polymer ?
#
loop_
_entity_poly.entity_id
_entity_poly.type
_entity_poly.pdbx_seq_one_letter_code
_entity_poly.pdbx_strand_id
1 'polypeptide(L)'
;MFGTAVAPIILQSNLKRSASPTTPPMKAQNFFDLTSSPPSSPGRAIMIMAATSPIIGGEKKRARLTKVVAFTTEEPKVYHFDPYNGHGAPAGDDLINNGERKSQLTEELTLLSTLHGRARRQLRDISKHDLKTVIKYGTKTRGRFINGDQRWMFEYSNTVVITDNSCTKEITSYNKAITIDRAVITQQMLDNHNEAVRILRDDPHLCTTHSIIIVDQSASMKTCDVNCFRSRSDASYGTLALDYIAEQLYQMGDEFTVDAVTIIEMKDEGSLFVRKEPLDWILFNKVLDRISTACPKSHGNYVNSLLLAEHIMNGERELFEELDADDMPAFMLVLISDGRPSDTLFLHQVQRLDIVTRLATMLTSKLTFYGMGVGASGSDFEQLQLLVERAIECGAEGQFNHAGLNPASLSATFSSIATSMTTTRNDLCSATGAKVNKTEKRYIMKQKENDSNFVPFRRETNAVCRYVFSPGCQRNYDYEDWKEVKFLNSGVKGFDVDNDPFGRGAERLAYMFQEVKPKKNGPGWDKVGEQLVAKESRFIGDERSKEKFHLYFCRVQTKAREQAKLFNEAVKNAPLLKPSEDEVSLPPPITFLDCSVYEYTNYEDVRCGLLVEKFLKGRFTKFNSNNGFVHNHDRNGASIHLAVGEVQLTDFVQAFSHWVYETTKHELLVCDLQGVLDMEGRRPAFRLTDPAICSKSRGKRSHYGKTDLGMKGIRIFQRRHVCNGVCAALNLPPTMGKYSYRQQT
;
A
#
# COMPACT_ATOMS: atom_id res chain seq x y z
N MET A 1 12.36 -35.49 57.07
CA MET A 1 11.25 -34.62 57.53
C MET A 1 10.40 -34.29 56.31
N PHE A 2 9.09 -34.54 56.38
CA PHE A 2 8.10 -34.10 55.39
C PHE A 2 7.93 -32.56 55.53
N GLY A 3 7.57 -31.73 54.56
CA GLY A 3 6.93 -31.96 53.26
C GLY A 3 5.59 -31.20 53.21
N THR A 4 5.37 -30.28 52.27
CA THR A 4 4.04 -29.71 51.95
C THR A 4 4.08 -28.83 50.69
N ALA A 5 3.03 -28.94 49.87
CA ALA A 5 2.69 -27.97 48.83
C ALA A 5 1.53 -27.09 49.31
N VAL A 6 1.32 -25.92 48.69
CA VAL A 6 0.11 -25.09 48.90
C VAL A 6 -0.45 -24.63 47.54
N ALA A 7 -1.74 -24.85 47.36
CA ALA A 7 -2.54 -24.40 46.21
C ALA A 7 -3.41 -23.18 46.62
N PRO A 8 -3.89 -22.36 45.66
CA PRO A 8 -4.79 -21.24 45.97
C PRO A 8 -6.22 -21.72 46.25
N ILE A 9 -6.86 -21.12 47.26
CA ILE A 9 -8.26 -21.40 47.64
C ILE A 9 -9.18 -20.25 47.22
N ILE A 10 -10.33 -20.62 46.68
CA ILE A 10 -11.46 -19.75 46.31
C ILE A 10 -12.24 -19.37 47.58
N LEU A 11 -12.76 -18.14 47.64
CA LEU A 11 -13.95 -17.86 48.46
C LEU A 11 -14.93 -16.91 47.75
N GLN A 12 -16.17 -17.37 47.61
CA GLN A 12 -17.32 -16.58 47.19
C GLN A 12 -17.91 -15.82 48.39
N SER A 13 -18.63 -14.73 48.13
CA SER A 13 -19.75 -14.33 49.00
C SER A 13 -20.90 -13.72 48.20
N ASN A 14 -22.13 -14.11 48.58
CA ASN A 14 -23.39 -13.61 48.02
C ASN A 14 -23.93 -12.45 48.90
N LEU A 15 -24.80 -11.57 48.35
CA LEU A 15 -26.22 -11.41 48.80
C LEU A 15 -26.97 -10.19 48.22
N LYS A 16 -27.99 -10.50 47.40
CA LYS A 16 -29.39 -9.99 47.36
C LYS A 16 -29.76 -8.48 47.36
N ARG A 17 -30.39 -8.10 46.23
CA ARG A 17 -31.77 -7.54 46.05
C ARG A 17 -32.25 -6.30 46.83
N SER A 18 -32.52 -5.23 46.07
CA SER A 18 -33.84 -4.57 45.88
C SER A 18 -33.67 -3.45 44.81
N ALA A 19 -34.66 -2.84 44.16
CA ALA A 19 -35.96 -3.28 43.64
C ALA A 19 -36.35 -2.35 42.46
N SER A 20 -37.06 -2.84 41.45
CA SER A 20 -37.61 -2.03 40.32
C SER A 20 -38.96 -1.38 40.72
N PRO A 21 -39.43 -0.29 40.07
CA PRO A 21 -40.03 -0.35 38.72
C PRO A 21 -39.72 0.93 37.87
N THR A 22 -40.24 1.22 36.66
CA THR A 22 -41.34 0.70 35.82
C THR A 22 -41.03 0.98 34.33
N THR A 23 -40.96 -0.07 33.51
CA THR A 23 -41.66 -0.32 32.22
C THR A 23 -42.39 0.81 31.42
N PRO A 24 -42.61 0.68 30.08
CA PRO A 24 -41.62 0.60 28.98
C PRO A 24 -42.13 1.38 27.69
N PRO A 25 -42.26 0.88 26.43
CA PRO A 25 -42.08 1.75 25.24
C PRO A 25 -43.30 1.76 24.27
N MET A 26 -43.16 2.36 23.07
CA MET A 26 -43.38 1.72 21.74
C MET A 26 -43.85 2.64 20.60
N LYS A 27 -43.30 2.32 19.42
CA LYS A 27 -43.93 2.26 18.08
C LYS A 27 -44.16 3.53 17.24
N ALA A 28 -43.74 3.38 15.99
CA ALA A 28 -44.12 4.20 14.84
C ALA A 28 -45.50 3.82 14.29
N GLN A 29 -46.12 4.72 13.52
CA GLN A 29 -46.92 4.34 12.34
C GLN A 29 -47.14 5.52 11.36
N ASN A 30 -47.37 5.17 10.10
CA ASN A 30 -47.62 6.08 8.97
C ASN A 30 -49.04 6.69 9.02
N PHE A 31 -49.32 7.80 8.30
CA PHE A 31 -50.09 7.79 7.02
C PHE A 31 -50.52 9.19 6.46
N PHE A 32 -50.71 9.21 5.14
CA PHE A 32 -51.54 10.09 4.28
C PHE A 32 -51.42 11.64 4.30
N ASP A 33 -50.67 12.16 3.32
CA ASP A 33 -51.15 12.79 2.06
C ASP A 33 -52.36 13.77 2.08
N LEU A 34 -52.21 14.95 1.46
CA LEU A 34 -53.27 15.68 0.70
C LEU A 34 -52.74 16.93 -0.05
N THR A 35 -52.68 16.78 -1.38
CA THR A 35 -52.73 17.77 -2.49
C THR A 35 -53.03 19.27 -2.23
N SER A 36 -52.30 20.17 -2.91
CA SER A 36 -52.90 21.18 -3.84
C SER A 36 -51.86 22.08 -4.57
N SER A 37 -52.23 22.57 -5.76
CA SER A 37 -51.51 23.54 -6.63
C SER A 37 -52.46 23.99 -7.75
N PRO A 38 -52.15 25.02 -8.58
CA PRO A 38 -51.75 26.41 -8.32
C PRO A 38 -52.92 27.38 -8.68
N PRO A 39 -52.72 28.71 -8.93
CA PRO A 39 -52.54 29.13 -10.34
C PRO A 39 -51.74 30.45 -10.62
N SER A 40 -51.52 30.68 -11.92
CA SER A 40 -51.34 31.98 -12.62
C SER A 40 -50.12 32.89 -12.36
N SER A 41 -49.24 32.94 -13.38
CA SER A 41 -48.45 34.09 -13.85
C SER A 41 -49.37 35.14 -14.55
N PRO A 42 -48.91 36.30 -15.12
CA PRO A 42 -47.53 36.74 -15.42
C PRO A 42 -47.17 38.22 -15.10
N GLY A 43 -45.90 38.62 -15.24
CA GLY A 43 -45.54 40.05 -15.20
C GLY A 43 -44.05 40.40 -15.23
N ARG A 44 -43.51 40.59 -16.45
CA ARG A 44 -42.34 41.41 -16.86
C ARG A 44 -41.18 41.72 -15.88
N ALA A 45 -39.97 41.47 -16.39
CA ALA A 45 -38.71 42.05 -15.92
C ALA A 45 -38.71 43.60 -15.84
N ILE A 46 -37.84 44.15 -15.00
CA ILE A 46 -36.74 45.08 -15.40
C ILE A 46 -35.73 45.23 -14.24
N MET A 47 -34.47 45.40 -14.62
CA MET A 47 -33.28 45.58 -13.75
C MET A 47 -33.11 47.08 -13.38
N ILE A 48 -32.09 47.43 -12.57
CA ILE A 48 -31.34 48.72 -12.51
C ILE A 48 -31.57 49.63 -11.27
N MET A 49 -30.48 49.80 -10.48
CA MET A 49 -30.06 50.96 -9.64
C MET A 49 -30.96 51.41 -8.46
N ALA A 50 -30.54 52.26 -7.51
CA ALA A 50 -29.29 52.55 -6.79
C ALA A 50 -29.46 53.92 -6.08
N ALA A 51 -28.68 54.14 -5.00
CA ALA A 51 -28.37 55.45 -4.37
C ALA A 51 -29.49 56.23 -3.63
N THR A 52 -29.16 56.69 -2.41
CA THR A 52 -28.82 58.11 -2.14
C THR A 52 -27.99 58.25 -0.84
N SER A 53 -27.02 59.17 -0.82
CA SER A 53 -26.13 59.51 0.33
C SER A 53 -26.60 60.80 1.05
N PRO A 54 -25.91 61.36 2.08
CA PRO A 54 -24.59 62.07 1.97
C PRO A 54 -23.55 61.70 3.07
N ILE A 55 -22.22 61.73 2.88
CA ILE A 55 -21.24 62.87 2.78
C ILE A 55 -21.30 63.78 4.04
N ILE A 56 -20.26 64.09 4.82
CA ILE A 56 -18.81 64.39 4.60
C ILE A 56 -17.97 63.52 5.59
N GLY A 57 -16.68 63.18 5.42
CA GLY A 57 -15.67 63.40 4.36
C GLY A 57 -14.23 63.44 4.93
N GLY A 58 -13.20 63.04 4.16
CA GLY A 58 -11.78 63.01 4.60
C GLY A 58 -10.92 61.99 3.83
N GLU A 59 -10.27 62.42 2.73
CA GLU A 59 -9.56 61.50 1.81
C GLU A 59 -8.14 61.09 2.26
N LYS A 60 -7.82 59.79 2.14
CA LYS A 60 -6.49 59.30 1.76
C LYS A 60 -6.62 58.15 0.75
N LYS A 61 -6.52 58.46 -0.55
CA LYS A 61 -6.54 57.49 -1.64
C LYS A 61 -5.28 56.60 -1.62
N ARG A 62 -5.45 55.28 -1.54
CA ARG A 62 -4.38 54.29 -1.77
C ARG A 62 -4.61 53.65 -3.14
N ALA A 63 -3.91 54.12 -4.16
CA ALA A 63 -4.08 53.65 -5.54
C ALA A 63 -3.72 52.16 -5.68
N ARG A 64 -4.58 51.40 -6.35
CA ARG A 64 -4.38 49.97 -6.64
C ARG A 64 -3.51 49.83 -7.90
N LEU A 65 -2.18 49.83 -7.70
CA LEU A 65 -1.23 49.59 -8.79
C LEU A 65 -1.28 48.11 -9.24
N THR A 66 -1.98 47.86 -10.34
CA THR A 66 -1.80 46.64 -11.15
C THR A 66 -0.37 46.64 -11.70
N LYS A 67 0.49 45.78 -11.16
CA LYS A 67 1.79 45.50 -11.77
C LYS A 67 1.59 44.70 -13.05
N VAL A 68 1.54 45.39 -14.19
CA VAL A 68 1.86 44.79 -15.49
C VAL A 68 3.33 44.40 -15.44
N VAL A 69 3.62 43.10 -15.61
CA VAL A 69 5.00 42.63 -15.80
C VAL A 69 5.38 42.91 -17.24
N ALA A 70 6.09 44.02 -17.47
CA ALA A 70 6.77 44.24 -18.73
C ALA A 70 7.98 43.31 -18.80
N PHE A 71 7.97 42.37 -19.75
CA PHE A 71 9.17 41.63 -20.11
C PHE A 71 10.09 42.56 -20.90
N THR A 72 11.27 42.86 -20.36
CA THR A 72 12.33 43.52 -21.13
C THR A 72 12.88 42.51 -22.13
N THR A 73 12.86 42.86 -23.41
CA THR A 73 13.43 42.04 -24.50
C THR A 73 14.95 42.13 -24.61
N GLU A 74 15.60 42.82 -23.68
CA GLU A 74 17.06 42.84 -23.52
C GLU A 74 17.48 41.71 -22.57
N GLU A 75 18.32 40.80 -23.06
CA GLU A 75 19.02 39.85 -22.20
C GLU A 75 19.87 40.62 -21.16
N PRO A 76 19.88 40.19 -19.88
CA PRO A 76 20.68 40.86 -18.87
C PRO A 76 22.16 40.74 -19.22
N LYS A 77 22.83 41.87 -19.51
CA LYS A 77 24.28 41.90 -19.77
C LYS A 77 25.04 41.21 -18.63
N VAL A 78 25.55 40.02 -18.92
CA VAL A 78 26.41 39.23 -18.05
C VAL A 78 27.79 39.85 -18.04
N TYR A 79 28.25 40.30 -16.87
CA TYR A 79 29.64 40.73 -16.70
C TYR A 79 30.38 39.61 -15.99
N HIS A 80 31.29 38.94 -16.70
CA HIS A 80 32.30 38.13 -16.03
C HIS A 80 33.13 39.05 -15.16
N PHE A 81 33.10 38.82 -13.85
CA PHE A 81 33.94 39.58 -12.93
C PHE A 81 35.35 39.03 -13.03
N ASP A 82 36.22 39.78 -13.72
CA ASP A 82 37.64 39.63 -13.55
C ASP A 82 38.04 40.26 -12.20
N PRO A 83 38.49 39.47 -11.19
CA PRO A 83 38.98 40.02 -9.93
C PRO A 83 40.23 40.90 -10.08
N TYR A 84 40.88 40.93 -11.25
CA TYR A 84 42.03 41.80 -11.53
C TYR A 84 41.64 43.25 -11.92
N ASN A 85 40.35 43.58 -12.11
CA ASN A 85 39.89 44.95 -12.36
C ASN A 85 39.11 45.52 -11.17
N GLY A 86 39.83 46.17 -10.27
CA GLY A 86 39.27 46.92 -9.14
C GLY A 86 38.49 48.16 -9.61
N HIS A 87 37.21 48.22 -9.23
CA HIS A 87 36.24 49.30 -9.49
C HIS A 87 35.91 49.55 -10.97
N GLY A 88 34.64 49.30 -11.35
CA GLY A 88 34.23 49.29 -12.75
C GLY A 88 33.84 50.66 -13.33
N ALA A 89 34.33 50.93 -14.53
CA ALA A 89 33.76 51.81 -15.56
C ALA A 89 34.23 51.27 -16.95
N PRO A 90 33.74 51.77 -18.10
CA PRO A 90 33.75 51.02 -19.36
C PRO A 90 35.13 50.95 -20.02
N ALA A 91 35.30 49.96 -20.89
CA ALA A 91 36.48 49.86 -21.76
C ALA A 91 36.58 51.11 -22.65
N GLY A 92 37.68 51.85 -22.49
CA GLY A 92 38.24 52.70 -23.53
C GLY A 92 39.48 52.01 -24.08
N ASP A 93 39.66 52.04 -25.39
CA ASP A 93 40.84 51.48 -26.04
C ASP A 93 42.12 52.16 -25.55
N ASP A 94 43.01 51.42 -24.91
CA ASP A 94 44.43 51.33 -25.27
C ASP A 94 45.24 50.47 -24.27
N LEU A 95 46.44 50.08 -24.72
CA LEU A 95 47.53 49.41 -23.96
C LEU A 95 47.44 47.88 -23.75
N ILE A 96 47.85 47.20 -24.82
CA ILE A 96 48.66 45.98 -24.83
C ILE A 96 49.58 45.88 -23.58
N ASN A 97 49.41 44.84 -22.75
CA ASN A 97 50.56 44.16 -22.14
C ASN A 97 50.21 42.73 -21.67
N ASN A 98 50.75 41.73 -22.37
CA ASN A 98 50.64 40.32 -21.97
C ASN A 98 51.63 40.03 -20.83
N GLY A 99 51.17 40.15 -19.59
CA GLY A 99 51.84 39.57 -18.42
C GLY A 99 50.94 38.56 -17.74
N GLU A 100 51.40 37.33 -17.55
CA GLU A 100 50.70 36.31 -16.76
C GLU A 100 50.47 36.81 -15.33
N ARG A 101 49.26 37.29 -15.04
CA ARG A 101 48.88 37.69 -13.69
C ARG A 101 48.63 36.44 -12.85
N LYS A 102 49.41 36.28 -11.79
CA LYS A 102 49.33 35.15 -10.86
C LYS A 102 47.92 35.01 -10.29
N SER A 103 47.39 33.79 -10.32
CA SER A 103 46.20 33.40 -9.57
C SER A 103 46.38 33.72 -8.09
N GLN A 104 45.68 34.74 -7.59
CA GLN A 104 45.57 34.96 -6.14
C GLN A 104 44.82 33.81 -5.49
N LEU A 105 45.28 33.35 -4.33
CA LEU A 105 44.57 32.36 -3.54
C LEU A 105 43.25 32.97 -3.03
N THR A 106 42.20 32.15 -2.91
CA THR A 106 40.91 32.62 -2.36
C THR A 106 41.06 33.23 -0.97
N GLU A 107 42.10 32.86 -0.23
CA GLU A 107 42.42 33.39 1.09
C GLU A 107 42.92 34.85 1.07
N GLU A 108 43.58 35.29 -0.01
CA GLU A 108 44.17 36.63 -0.15
C GLU A 108 43.11 37.72 -0.41
N LEU A 109 41.94 37.35 -0.95
CA LEU A 109 40.83 38.27 -1.19
C LEU A 109 40.29 38.86 0.12
N THR A 110 40.29 40.19 0.24
CA THR A 110 39.79 40.88 1.43
C THR A 110 38.39 41.45 1.19
N LEU A 111 37.37 40.73 1.65
CA LEU A 111 35.98 41.21 1.69
C LEU A 111 35.56 41.54 3.14
N LEU A 112 34.99 42.72 3.33
CA LEU A 112 34.50 43.21 4.62
C LEU A 112 33.00 42.91 4.77
N SER A 113 32.57 42.30 5.88
CA SER A 113 31.14 42.11 6.16
C SER A 113 30.56 43.29 6.95
N THR A 114 29.45 43.85 6.48
CA THR A 114 28.55 44.66 7.32
C THR A 114 28.01 43.84 8.50
N LEU A 115 27.48 44.49 9.53
CA LEU A 115 26.84 43.81 10.66
C LEU A 115 25.66 42.94 10.18
N HIS A 116 24.86 43.46 9.24
CA HIS A 116 23.78 42.69 8.60
C HIS A 116 24.30 41.49 7.80
N GLY A 117 25.30 41.68 6.92
CA GLY A 117 25.88 40.58 6.13
C GLY A 117 26.48 39.48 7.01
N ARG A 118 27.21 39.85 8.06
CA ARG A 118 27.78 38.91 9.04
C ARG A 118 26.70 38.07 9.73
N ALA A 119 25.63 38.71 10.21
CA ALA A 119 24.50 38.02 10.83
C ALA A 119 23.79 37.09 9.83
N ARG A 120 23.59 37.52 8.58
CA ARG A 120 22.96 36.68 7.54
C ARG A 120 23.80 35.48 7.13
N ARG A 121 25.13 35.58 7.15
CA ARG A 121 26.02 34.42 6.97
C ARG A 121 25.96 33.43 8.12
N GLN A 122 26.01 33.92 9.37
CA GLN A 122 25.90 33.06 10.55
C GLN A 122 24.55 32.32 10.61
N LEU A 123 23.45 32.98 10.23
CA LEU A 123 22.11 32.36 10.16
C LEU A 123 21.93 31.34 9.02
N ARG A 124 22.93 31.13 8.15
CA ARG A 124 22.82 30.36 6.90
C ARG A 124 24.04 29.47 6.62
N ASP A 125 24.90 29.33 7.62
CA ASP A 125 26.17 28.59 7.54
C ASP A 125 27.05 28.94 6.31
N ILE A 126 27.03 30.19 5.85
CA ILE A 126 27.85 30.65 4.72
C ILE A 126 29.22 31.07 5.27
N SER A 127 30.25 30.27 5.02
CA SER A 127 31.59 30.56 5.52
C SER A 127 32.17 31.82 4.88
N LYS A 128 33.21 32.39 5.50
CA LYS A 128 33.95 33.50 4.89
C LYS A 128 34.78 33.02 3.68
N HIS A 129 34.99 31.72 3.51
CA HIS A 129 35.63 31.16 2.32
C HIS A 129 34.64 31.16 1.15
N ASP A 130 33.43 30.63 1.33
CA ASP A 130 32.37 30.59 0.29
C ASP A 130 32.04 31.98 -0.23
N LEU A 131 31.95 32.95 0.67
CA LEU A 131 31.78 34.37 0.35
C LEU A 131 32.86 34.87 -0.62
N LYS A 132 34.14 34.53 -0.39
CA LYS A 132 35.24 34.91 -1.28
C LYS A 132 35.23 34.11 -2.58
N THR A 133 34.87 32.82 -2.54
CA THR A 133 34.70 31.96 -3.72
C THR A 133 33.63 32.51 -4.66
N VAL A 134 32.50 32.99 -4.14
CA VAL A 134 31.44 33.63 -4.93
C VAL A 134 31.88 34.97 -5.52
N ILE A 135 32.66 35.78 -4.80
CA ILE A 135 33.25 37.00 -5.38
C ILE A 135 34.31 36.67 -6.44
N LYS A 136 35.10 35.60 -6.27
CA LYS A 136 36.19 35.24 -7.19
C LYS A 136 35.71 34.60 -8.50
N TYR A 137 34.70 33.74 -8.44
CA TYR A 137 34.26 32.92 -9.58
C TYR A 137 32.81 33.18 -10.00
N GLY A 138 32.07 34.01 -9.26
CA GLY A 138 30.65 34.23 -9.50
C GLY A 138 30.33 35.19 -10.64
N THR A 139 29.16 34.97 -11.21
CA THR A 139 28.59 35.82 -12.26
C THR A 139 28.13 37.13 -11.65
N LYS A 140 28.68 38.26 -12.10
CA LYS A 140 28.35 39.59 -11.58
C LYS A 140 27.23 40.23 -12.40
N THR A 141 26.17 40.62 -11.71
CA THR A 141 24.97 41.25 -12.26
C THR A 141 24.59 42.49 -11.46
N ARG A 142 23.81 43.37 -12.10
CA ARG A 142 23.41 44.66 -11.53
C ARG A 142 22.38 44.45 -10.41
N GLY A 143 22.77 44.74 -9.17
CA GLY A 143 21.88 44.69 -8.01
C GLY A 143 20.92 45.89 -7.93
N ARG A 144 20.00 45.84 -6.97
CA ARG A 144 18.99 46.89 -6.75
C ARG A 144 19.63 48.17 -6.17
N PHE A 145 19.33 49.32 -6.78
CA PHE A 145 19.60 50.62 -6.18
C PHE A 145 18.85 50.81 -4.86
N ILE A 146 19.56 51.19 -3.81
CA ILE A 146 18.99 51.47 -2.49
C ILE A 146 19.69 52.71 -1.92
N ASN A 147 18.91 53.72 -1.52
CA ASN A 147 19.38 55.00 -1.00
C ASN A 147 20.30 55.80 -1.94
N GLY A 148 20.12 55.64 -3.27
CA GLY A 148 20.96 56.27 -4.29
C GLY A 148 22.15 55.40 -4.74
N ASP A 149 22.62 54.49 -3.89
CA ASP A 149 23.79 53.66 -4.17
C ASP A 149 23.45 52.44 -5.05
N GLN A 150 24.29 52.21 -6.06
CA GLN A 150 24.32 50.98 -6.85
C GLN A 150 24.86 49.83 -5.99
N ARG A 151 24.26 48.65 -6.11
CA ARG A 151 24.74 47.40 -5.49
C ARG A 151 25.08 46.39 -6.57
N TRP A 152 25.97 45.44 -6.27
CA TRP A 152 26.29 44.35 -7.17
C TRP A 152 25.85 43.01 -6.59
N MET A 153 25.33 42.15 -7.44
CA MET A 153 24.95 40.77 -7.12
C MET A 153 25.94 39.82 -7.78
N PHE A 154 26.53 38.93 -6.99
CA PHE A 154 27.40 37.86 -7.45
C PHE A 154 26.71 36.54 -7.18
N GLU A 155 26.61 35.67 -8.18
CA GLU A 155 26.02 34.33 -8.06
C GLU A 155 27.03 33.26 -8.50
N TYR A 156 27.34 32.31 -7.62
CA TYR A 156 28.20 31.16 -7.91
C TYR A 156 27.66 29.91 -7.23
N SER A 157 27.51 28.81 -8.00
CA SER A 157 26.78 27.63 -7.56
C SER A 157 25.39 28.03 -7.04
N ASN A 158 25.00 27.59 -5.84
CA ASN A 158 23.78 28.00 -5.16
C ASN A 158 23.93 29.26 -4.29
N THR A 159 25.08 29.94 -4.23
CA THR A 159 25.30 31.05 -3.28
C THR A 159 25.28 32.41 -3.97
N VAL A 160 24.49 33.34 -3.42
CA VAL A 160 24.33 34.72 -3.89
C VAL A 160 24.86 35.71 -2.85
N VAL A 161 25.69 36.66 -3.30
CA VAL A 161 26.31 37.70 -2.47
C VAL A 161 25.96 39.08 -3.02
N ILE A 162 25.41 39.95 -2.18
CA ILE A 162 25.13 41.35 -2.49
C ILE A 162 26.20 42.23 -1.85
N THR A 163 26.89 43.02 -2.66
CA THR A 163 27.93 43.96 -2.22
C THR A 163 27.53 45.43 -2.41
N ASP A 164 28.32 46.32 -1.82
CA ASP A 164 28.35 47.75 -2.13
C ASP A 164 28.81 48.02 -3.58
N ASN A 165 28.72 49.28 -4.02
CA ASN A 165 29.11 49.68 -5.39
C ASN A 165 30.56 49.32 -5.72
N SER A 166 31.45 49.41 -4.72
CA SER A 166 32.88 49.10 -4.80
C SER A 166 33.20 47.61 -4.88
N CYS A 167 32.24 46.71 -4.63
CA CYS A 167 32.42 45.25 -4.50
C CYS A 167 33.37 44.81 -3.36
N THR A 168 33.63 45.69 -2.40
CA THR A 168 34.56 45.49 -1.28
C THR A 168 33.87 45.10 0.02
N LYS A 169 32.56 45.34 0.12
CA LYS A 169 31.78 45.15 1.34
C LYS A 169 30.53 44.32 1.09
N GLU A 170 30.43 43.19 1.76
CA GLU A 170 29.22 42.36 1.82
C GLU A 170 28.12 43.10 2.59
N ILE A 171 27.00 43.34 1.90
CA ILE A 171 25.76 43.85 2.48
C ILE A 171 24.90 42.69 2.98
N THR A 172 24.72 41.65 2.18
CA THR A 172 23.98 40.42 2.56
C THR A 172 24.38 39.27 1.64
N SER A 173 24.20 38.03 2.10
CA SER A 173 24.39 36.82 1.31
C SER A 173 23.30 35.79 1.63
N TYR A 174 22.98 34.94 0.65
CA TYR A 174 21.94 33.94 0.73
C TYR A 174 22.18 32.79 -0.24
N ASN A 175 21.77 31.58 0.14
CA ASN A 175 21.70 30.49 -0.83
C ASN A 175 20.38 30.64 -1.62
N LYS A 176 20.48 30.51 -2.95
CA LYS A 176 19.36 30.42 -3.88
C LYS A 176 18.62 29.12 -3.58
N ALA A 177 17.30 29.19 -3.52
CA ALA A 177 16.49 28.00 -3.26
C ALA A 177 16.64 27.00 -4.41
N ILE A 178 16.71 25.71 -4.08
CA ILE A 178 16.65 24.64 -5.08
C ILE A 178 15.34 24.79 -5.87
N THR A 179 15.44 24.73 -7.20
CA THR A 179 14.26 24.60 -8.06
C THR A 179 14.09 23.10 -8.29
N ILE A 180 12.98 22.56 -7.81
CA ILE A 180 12.61 21.16 -8.00
C ILE A 180 11.68 21.14 -9.22
N ASP A 181 12.00 20.30 -10.21
CA ASP A 181 11.20 20.17 -11.42
C ASP A 181 9.90 19.40 -11.17
N ARG A 182 8.86 19.75 -11.93
CA ARG A 182 7.57 19.04 -11.89
C ARG A 182 7.69 17.66 -12.51
N ALA A 183 6.97 16.69 -11.96
CA ALA A 183 6.78 15.40 -12.61
C ALA A 183 5.92 15.57 -13.88
N VAL A 184 6.37 14.98 -15.00
CA VAL A 184 5.59 14.94 -16.24
C VAL A 184 4.47 13.92 -16.08
N ILE A 185 3.21 14.39 -16.14
CA ILE A 185 2.03 13.52 -15.97
C ILE A 185 1.64 12.94 -17.34
N THR A 186 1.72 11.61 -17.47
CA THR A 186 1.21 10.89 -18.64
C THR A 186 -0.28 10.55 -18.48
N GLN A 187 -0.97 10.21 -19.57
CA GLN A 187 -2.37 9.79 -19.51
C GLN A 187 -2.57 8.55 -18.60
N GLN A 188 -1.66 7.57 -18.65
CA GLN A 188 -1.72 6.39 -17.79
C GLN A 188 -1.66 6.74 -16.30
N MET A 189 -0.87 7.76 -15.93
CA MET A 189 -0.78 8.22 -14.54
C MET A 189 -2.07 8.92 -14.10
N LEU A 190 -2.72 9.66 -15.00
CA LEU A 190 -4.02 10.28 -14.74
C LEU A 190 -5.15 9.24 -14.62
N ASP A 191 -5.13 8.21 -15.45
CA ASP A 191 -6.10 7.11 -15.39
C ASP A 191 -5.93 6.30 -14.09
N ASN A 192 -4.68 6.01 -13.69
CA ASN A 192 -4.36 5.38 -12.41
C ASN A 192 -4.83 6.23 -11.21
N HIS A 193 -4.61 7.56 -11.25
CA HIS A 193 -5.09 8.49 -10.22
C HIS A 193 -6.61 8.45 -10.09
N ASN A 194 -7.34 8.54 -11.21
CA ASN A 194 -8.80 8.52 -11.21
C ASN A 194 -9.36 7.20 -10.63
N GLU A 195 -8.74 6.07 -10.93
CA GLU A 195 -9.12 4.77 -10.34
C GLU A 195 -8.75 4.69 -8.84
N ALA A 196 -7.61 5.24 -8.41
CA ALA A 196 -7.26 5.31 -7.00
C ALA A 196 -8.23 6.22 -6.21
N VAL A 197 -8.62 7.38 -6.75
CA VAL A 197 -9.68 8.25 -6.20
C VAL A 197 -11.02 7.50 -6.10
N ARG A 198 -11.39 6.73 -7.14
CA ARG A 198 -12.59 5.89 -7.12
C ARG A 198 -12.53 4.85 -6.00
N ILE A 199 -11.41 4.15 -5.85
CA ILE A 199 -11.21 3.14 -4.80
C ILE A 199 -11.26 3.78 -3.40
N LEU A 200 -10.60 4.90 -3.18
CA LEU A 200 -10.59 5.59 -1.87
C LEU A 200 -11.98 6.09 -1.43
N ARG A 201 -12.90 6.27 -2.39
CA ARG A 201 -14.31 6.64 -2.15
C ARG A 201 -15.23 5.43 -2.02
N ASP A 202 -15.17 4.49 -2.96
CA ASP A 202 -16.14 3.39 -3.11
C ASP A 202 -15.73 2.12 -2.34
N ASP A 203 -14.42 1.89 -2.18
CA ASP A 203 -13.81 0.68 -1.62
C ASP A 203 -12.70 1.04 -0.59
N PRO A 204 -12.97 1.86 0.45
CA PRO A 204 -11.92 2.44 1.30
C PRO A 204 -11.09 1.41 2.08
N HIS A 205 -11.59 0.17 2.24
CA HIS A 205 -10.90 -0.97 2.83
C HIS A 205 -9.71 -1.50 1.98
N LEU A 206 -9.54 -1.00 0.75
CA LEU A 206 -8.38 -1.31 -0.09
C LEU A 206 -7.23 -0.32 0.06
N CYS A 207 -7.44 0.75 0.83
CA CYS A 207 -6.37 1.63 1.24
C CYS A 207 -5.36 0.82 2.06
N THR A 208 -4.09 0.78 1.66
CA THR A 208 -3.06 0.09 2.46
C THR A 208 -2.61 0.95 3.63
N THR A 209 -2.29 2.23 3.38
CA THR A 209 -1.95 3.20 4.41
C THR A 209 -2.69 4.52 4.19
N HIS A 210 -3.12 5.18 5.28
CA HIS A 210 -3.58 6.56 5.25
C HIS A 210 -2.65 7.43 6.11
N SER A 211 -1.92 8.31 5.43
CA SER A 211 -0.94 9.20 6.06
C SER A 211 -1.55 10.59 6.25
N ILE A 212 -1.70 11.00 7.50
CA ILE A 212 -2.21 12.31 7.91
C ILE A 212 -1.02 13.15 8.38
N ILE A 213 -0.70 14.18 7.63
CA ILE A 213 0.52 14.98 7.79
C ILE A 213 0.12 16.40 8.20
N ILE A 214 0.41 16.76 9.45
CA ILE A 214 0.22 18.10 9.99
C ILE A 214 1.51 18.88 9.77
N VAL A 215 1.46 19.91 8.92
CA VAL A 215 2.58 20.81 8.61
C VAL A 215 2.38 22.12 9.33
N ASP A 216 3.35 22.55 10.16
CA ASP A 216 3.30 23.88 10.74
C ASP A 216 3.35 24.98 9.67
N GLN A 217 2.42 25.93 9.79
CA GLN A 217 2.30 27.12 8.98
C GLN A 217 2.15 28.38 9.84
N SER A 218 2.64 28.33 11.09
CA SER A 218 2.80 29.47 12.00
C SER A 218 3.70 30.58 11.44
N ALA A 219 3.75 31.73 12.11
CA ALA A 219 4.62 32.82 11.70
C ALA A 219 6.13 32.50 11.79
N SER A 220 6.57 31.63 12.71
CA SER A 220 7.97 31.23 12.89
C SER A 220 8.50 30.39 11.72
N MET A 221 7.62 29.62 11.06
CA MET A 221 7.96 28.82 9.87
C MET A 221 8.42 29.63 8.65
N LYS A 222 8.35 30.97 8.69
CA LYS A 222 8.99 31.88 7.70
C LYS A 222 10.51 31.96 7.81
N THR A 223 11.10 31.46 8.89
CA THR A 223 12.52 31.67 9.17
C THR A 223 13.38 31.06 8.08
N CYS A 224 14.31 31.84 7.53
CA CYS A 224 15.15 31.46 6.39
C CYS A 224 16.51 30.88 6.86
N ASP A 225 16.47 29.88 7.75
CA ASP A 225 17.62 29.29 8.43
C ASP A 225 17.86 27.81 8.11
N VAL A 226 16.97 27.15 7.36
CA VAL A 226 17.24 25.85 6.74
C VAL A 226 17.97 26.06 5.42
N ASN A 227 19.09 25.37 5.22
CA ASN A 227 19.89 25.51 4.01
C ASN A 227 19.10 25.12 2.74
N CYS A 228 19.44 25.71 1.59
CA CYS A 228 18.83 25.43 0.28
C CYS A 228 17.32 25.73 0.11
N PHE A 229 16.63 26.21 1.14
CA PHE A 229 15.20 26.58 1.13
C PHE A 229 14.99 28.06 1.54
N ARG A 230 13.83 28.65 1.20
CA ARG A 230 13.55 30.07 1.54
C ARG A 230 12.97 30.24 2.93
N SER A 231 12.34 29.20 3.47
CA SER A 231 11.76 29.17 4.80
C SER A 231 11.75 27.73 5.36
N ARG A 232 11.51 27.56 6.67
CA ARG A 232 11.27 26.23 7.28
C ARG A 232 10.06 25.54 6.62
N SER A 233 9.02 26.29 6.28
CA SER A 233 7.87 25.80 5.49
C SER A 233 8.26 25.31 4.09
N ASP A 234 9.12 26.05 3.37
CA ASP A 234 9.62 25.61 2.05
C ASP A 234 10.36 24.28 2.17
N ALA A 235 11.17 24.14 3.23
CA ALA A 235 11.91 22.90 3.51
C ALA A 235 10.95 21.74 3.80
N SER A 236 9.98 21.91 4.70
CA SER A 236 8.98 20.88 5.03
C SER A 236 8.24 20.36 3.80
N TYR A 237 7.77 21.24 2.91
CA TYR A 237 7.09 20.81 1.68
C TYR A 237 8.06 20.23 0.62
N GLY A 238 9.28 20.76 0.52
CA GLY A 238 10.29 20.26 -0.42
C GLY A 238 10.76 18.85 -0.10
N THR A 239 11.08 18.56 1.17
CA THR A 239 11.46 17.21 1.60
C THR A 239 10.26 16.27 1.65
N LEU A 240 9.06 16.75 1.98
CA LEU A 240 7.84 15.94 1.86
C LEU A 240 7.58 15.49 0.41
N ALA A 241 7.81 16.37 -0.58
CA ALA A 241 7.70 15.99 -1.99
C ALA A 241 8.78 15.00 -2.42
N LEU A 242 10.05 15.26 -2.09
CA LEU A 242 11.18 14.45 -2.57
C LEU A 242 11.38 13.15 -1.77
N ASP A 243 11.62 13.27 -0.47
CA ASP A 243 12.09 12.20 0.41
C ASP A 243 10.95 11.32 0.96
N TYR A 244 9.69 11.77 0.81
CA TYR A 244 8.53 10.98 1.20
C TYR A 244 7.64 10.61 0.00
N ILE A 245 7.17 11.54 -0.82
CA ILE A 245 6.30 11.17 -1.96
C ILE A 245 7.12 10.50 -3.07
N ALA A 246 8.13 11.18 -3.64
CA ALA A 246 8.85 10.63 -4.79
C ALA A 246 9.63 9.36 -4.44
N GLU A 247 10.28 9.29 -3.26
CA GLU A 247 10.96 8.07 -2.81
C GLU A 247 10.01 6.86 -2.77
N GLN A 248 8.78 7.02 -2.28
CA GLN A 248 7.77 5.95 -2.27
C GLN A 248 7.36 5.51 -3.68
N LEU A 249 7.16 6.46 -4.60
CA LEU A 249 6.77 6.15 -5.97
C LEU A 249 7.88 5.42 -6.73
N TYR A 250 9.14 5.75 -6.48
CA TYR A 250 10.27 5.00 -7.02
C TYR A 250 10.39 3.58 -6.43
N GLN A 251 10.04 3.38 -5.15
CA GLN A 251 10.03 2.07 -4.52
C GLN A 251 8.87 1.18 -5.02
N MET A 252 7.71 1.75 -5.38
CA MET A 252 6.55 1.02 -5.91
C MET A 252 6.73 0.55 -7.37
N GLY A 253 7.43 1.32 -8.20
CA GLY A 253 7.54 1.05 -9.63
C GLY A 253 6.17 1.01 -10.33
N ASP A 254 5.92 -0.07 -11.10
CA ASP A 254 4.64 -0.28 -11.80
C ASP A 254 3.55 -0.97 -10.93
N GLU A 255 3.80 -1.22 -9.64
CA GLU A 255 2.83 -1.90 -8.78
C GLU A 255 1.71 -0.94 -8.31
N PHE A 256 0.50 -1.16 -8.82
CA PHE A 256 -0.68 -0.38 -8.43
C PHE A 256 -1.13 -0.72 -7.00
N THR A 257 -0.62 0.06 -6.04
CA THR A 257 -1.07 0.11 -4.65
C THR A 257 -1.90 1.38 -4.42
N VAL A 258 -2.79 1.38 -3.42
CA VAL A 258 -3.66 2.51 -3.11
C VAL A 258 -3.36 2.97 -1.70
N ASP A 259 -2.54 4.00 -1.59
CA ASP A 259 -2.30 4.73 -0.34
C ASP A 259 -2.93 6.11 -0.42
N ALA A 260 -3.39 6.62 0.72
CA ALA A 260 -4.00 7.93 0.85
C ALA A 260 -3.11 8.89 1.64
N VAL A 261 -3.11 10.16 1.24
CA VAL A 261 -2.47 11.25 1.98
C VAL A 261 -3.48 12.36 2.26
N THR A 262 -3.49 12.81 3.50
CA THR A 262 -4.20 13.99 3.96
C THR A 262 -3.16 14.96 4.52
N ILE A 263 -3.20 16.23 4.13
CA ILE A 263 -2.28 17.26 4.64
C ILE A 263 -3.10 18.35 5.32
N ILE A 264 -2.80 18.57 6.59
CA ILE A 264 -3.37 19.61 7.45
C ILE A 264 -2.32 20.70 7.63
N GLU A 265 -2.67 21.94 7.34
CA GLU A 265 -1.85 23.11 7.64
C GLU A 265 -2.22 23.64 9.03
N MET A 266 -1.30 23.58 9.98
CA MET A 266 -1.50 24.13 11.30
C MET A 266 -1.41 25.66 11.27
N LYS A 267 -2.55 26.28 11.54
CA LYS A 267 -2.83 27.73 11.60
C LYS A 267 -3.84 27.97 12.72
N ASP A 268 -4.41 29.17 12.81
CA ASP A 268 -5.35 29.56 13.88
C ASP A 268 -6.41 28.49 14.21
N GLU A 269 -7.11 27.93 13.21
CA GLU A 269 -8.12 26.87 13.36
C GLU A 269 -7.69 25.51 12.76
N GLY A 270 -6.49 25.43 12.17
CA GLY A 270 -6.11 24.34 11.27
C GLY A 270 -6.86 24.41 9.93
N SER A 271 -6.18 24.15 8.80
CA SER A 271 -6.83 24.17 7.48
C SER A 271 -6.39 23.01 6.60
N LEU A 272 -7.33 22.34 5.96
CA LEU A 272 -7.08 21.19 5.10
C LEU A 272 -6.48 21.65 3.76
N PHE A 273 -5.28 21.19 3.43
CA PHE A 273 -4.65 21.45 2.12
C PHE A 273 -5.06 20.39 1.09
N VAL A 274 -4.97 19.11 1.46
CA VAL A 274 -5.50 17.98 0.70
C VAL A 274 -6.15 16.96 1.62
N ARG A 275 -7.16 16.24 1.13
CA ARG A 275 -7.91 15.22 1.89
C ARG A 275 -7.93 13.92 1.10
N LYS A 276 -7.38 12.85 1.68
CA LYS A 276 -7.43 11.49 1.14
C LYS A 276 -7.10 11.41 -0.36
N GLU A 277 -6.09 12.17 -0.78
CA GLU A 277 -5.58 12.13 -2.15
C GLU A 277 -4.72 10.86 -2.33
N PRO A 278 -4.73 10.20 -3.49
CA PRO A 278 -3.81 9.11 -3.77
C PRO A 278 -2.34 9.54 -3.63
N LEU A 279 -1.51 8.67 -3.08
CA LEU A 279 -0.05 8.83 -3.10
C LEU A 279 0.47 8.61 -4.53
N ASP A 280 0.60 9.68 -5.30
CA ASP A 280 1.06 9.63 -6.70
C ASP A 280 1.79 10.91 -7.17
N TRP A 281 2.19 10.93 -8.44
CA TRP A 281 2.89 12.05 -9.07
C TRP A 281 2.01 13.32 -9.25
N ILE A 282 0.69 13.20 -9.18
CA ILE A 282 -0.23 14.35 -9.18
C ILE A 282 -0.23 14.98 -7.79
N LEU A 283 -0.26 14.18 -6.72
CA LEU A 283 -0.03 14.66 -5.35
C LEU A 283 1.36 15.28 -5.20
N PHE A 284 2.43 14.65 -5.73
CA PHE A 284 3.78 15.23 -5.77
C PHE A 284 3.76 16.65 -6.33
N ASN A 285 3.14 16.84 -7.50
CA ASN A 285 3.03 18.15 -8.14
C ASN A 285 2.18 19.14 -7.31
N LYS A 286 1.07 18.70 -6.69
CA LYS A 286 0.26 19.53 -5.78
C LYS A 286 1.09 20.02 -4.58
N VAL A 287 1.86 19.14 -3.94
CA VAL A 287 2.73 19.46 -2.79
C VAL A 287 3.89 20.35 -3.20
N LEU A 288 4.50 20.11 -4.37
CA LEU A 288 5.56 20.94 -4.91
C LEU A 288 5.08 22.38 -5.21
N ASP A 289 3.89 22.54 -5.78
CA ASP A 289 3.25 23.86 -5.95
C ASP A 289 3.05 24.58 -4.61
N ARG A 290 2.93 23.83 -3.51
CA ARG A 290 2.73 24.41 -2.18
C ARG A 290 3.95 25.15 -1.66
N ILE A 291 5.19 24.78 -2.06
CA ILE A 291 6.41 25.54 -1.73
C ILE A 291 6.28 27.01 -2.15
N SER A 292 5.70 27.26 -3.33
CA SER A 292 5.60 28.62 -3.89
C SER A 292 4.37 29.41 -3.43
N THR A 293 3.32 28.71 -2.95
CA THR A 293 2.02 29.31 -2.60
C THR A 293 1.72 29.32 -1.09
N ALA A 294 2.51 28.58 -0.30
CA ALA A 294 2.43 28.63 1.15
C ALA A 294 2.72 30.04 1.66
N CYS A 295 1.91 30.49 2.60
CA CYS A 295 2.12 31.74 3.30
C CYS A 295 1.91 31.47 4.79
N PRO A 296 2.97 31.06 5.49
CA PRO A 296 2.90 30.86 6.93
C PRO A 296 2.44 32.15 7.61
N LYS A 297 1.65 32.06 8.68
CA LYS A 297 1.10 33.21 9.41
C LYS A 297 0.44 32.74 10.70
N SER A 298 0.22 33.70 11.59
CA SER A 298 -0.50 33.49 12.85
C SER A 298 0.16 32.43 13.77
N HIS A 299 -0.65 31.81 14.63
CA HIS A 299 -0.21 30.95 15.72
C HIS A 299 -0.21 29.46 15.33
N GLY A 300 0.77 28.72 15.85
CA GLY A 300 0.87 27.26 15.68
C GLY A 300 0.01 26.55 16.72
N ASN A 301 -1.27 26.33 16.42
CA ASN A 301 -2.25 25.72 17.32
C ASN A 301 -2.34 24.21 17.10
N TYR A 302 -1.73 23.45 18.01
CA TYR A 302 -1.69 21.99 17.97
C TYR A 302 -3.08 21.39 18.25
N VAL A 303 -3.83 21.90 19.24
CA VAL A 303 -5.15 21.35 19.64
C VAL A 303 -6.09 21.28 18.44
N ASN A 304 -6.28 22.38 17.71
CA ASN A 304 -7.20 22.44 16.58
C ASN A 304 -6.76 21.51 15.43
N SER A 305 -5.46 21.44 15.18
CA SER A 305 -4.89 20.58 14.13
C SER A 305 -5.02 19.09 14.46
N LEU A 306 -4.85 18.72 15.74
CA LEU A 306 -5.04 17.36 16.26
C LEU A 306 -6.53 16.97 16.31
N LEU A 307 -7.44 17.89 16.66
CA LEU A 307 -8.89 17.67 16.59
C LEU A 307 -9.35 17.41 15.15
N LEU A 308 -8.79 18.12 14.17
CA LEU A 308 -9.10 17.86 12.75
C LEU A 308 -8.58 16.50 12.30
N ALA A 309 -7.37 16.09 12.72
CA ALA A 309 -6.85 14.75 12.46
C ALA A 309 -7.72 13.66 13.12
N GLU A 310 -8.15 13.87 14.37
CA GLU A 310 -9.07 12.98 15.09
C GLU A 310 -10.42 12.84 14.38
N HIS A 311 -11.02 13.95 13.95
CA HIS A 311 -12.27 13.93 13.19
C HIS A 311 -12.15 13.13 11.88
N ILE A 312 -11.03 13.26 11.17
CA ILE A 312 -10.77 12.51 9.93
C ILE A 312 -10.58 11.02 10.22
N MET A 313 -9.76 10.65 11.22
CA MET A 313 -9.53 9.24 11.59
C MET A 313 -10.81 8.56 12.09
N ASN A 314 -11.61 9.22 12.93
CA ASN A 314 -12.88 8.68 13.43
C ASN A 314 -13.88 8.46 12.30
N GLY A 315 -14.08 9.46 11.42
CA GLY A 315 -15.01 9.34 10.28
C GLY A 315 -14.60 8.28 9.25
N GLU A 316 -13.33 7.87 9.21
CA GLU A 316 -12.91 6.71 8.43
C GLU A 316 -13.07 5.39 9.18
N ARG A 317 -12.82 5.36 10.49
CA ARG A 317 -13.06 4.17 11.32
C ARG A 317 -14.52 3.73 11.29
N GLU A 318 -15.47 4.67 11.23
CA GLU A 318 -16.90 4.38 11.05
C GLU A 318 -17.17 3.56 9.76
N LEU A 319 -16.40 3.77 8.70
CA LEU A 319 -16.47 2.99 7.45
C LEU A 319 -15.85 1.59 7.57
N PHE A 320 -15.19 1.30 8.69
CA PHE A 320 -14.41 0.08 8.95
C PHE A 320 -14.93 -0.71 10.16
N GLU A 321 -16.03 -0.33 10.81
CA GLU A 321 -16.53 -1.00 12.03
C GLU A 321 -16.91 -2.49 11.81
N GLU A 322 -17.27 -2.87 10.59
CA GLU A 322 -17.60 -4.25 10.22
C GLU A 322 -16.36 -5.12 9.87
N LEU A 323 -15.18 -4.49 9.71
CA LEU A 323 -13.93 -5.18 9.35
C LEU A 323 -13.22 -5.77 10.58
N ASP A 324 -12.36 -6.76 10.35
CA ASP A 324 -11.41 -7.20 11.38
C ASP A 324 -10.28 -6.19 11.53
N ALA A 325 -9.66 -6.17 12.72
CA ALA A 325 -8.54 -5.27 13.01
C ALA A 325 -7.37 -5.46 12.04
N ASP A 326 -7.16 -6.68 11.53
CA ASP A 326 -6.14 -6.98 10.54
C ASP A 326 -6.41 -6.32 9.17
N ASP A 327 -7.68 -6.18 8.78
CA ASP A 327 -8.13 -5.61 7.50
C ASP A 327 -8.24 -4.07 7.51
N MET A 328 -8.11 -3.42 8.68
CA MET A 328 -8.08 -1.96 8.77
C MET A 328 -6.75 -1.41 8.19
N PRO A 329 -6.78 -0.31 7.38
CA PRO A 329 -5.56 0.37 6.93
C PRO A 329 -4.67 0.77 8.11
N ALA A 330 -3.35 0.80 7.89
CA ALA A 330 -2.46 1.47 8.84
C ALA A 330 -2.61 3.00 8.69
N PHE A 331 -2.71 3.67 9.83
CA PHE A 331 -2.73 5.12 9.92
C PHE A 331 -1.36 5.61 10.35
N MET A 332 -0.86 6.64 9.68
CA MET A 332 0.32 7.36 10.12
C MET A 332 -0.05 8.81 10.43
N LEU A 333 0.37 9.32 11.58
CA LEU A 333 0.20 10.71 11.96
C LEU A 333 1.57 11.37 12.07
N VAL A 334 1.89 12.24 11.11
CA VAL A 334 3.17 12.96 11.06
C VAL A 334 2.93 14.42 11.45
N LEU A 335 3.54 14.88 12.54
CA LEU A 335 3.43 16.25 13.03
C LEU A 335 4.77 16.98 12.89
N ILE A 336 4.84 17.93 11.97
CA ILE A 336 6.03 18.74 11.65
C ILE A 336 5.86 20.13 12.27
N SER A 337 6.78 20.53 13.14
CA SER A 337 6.74 21.81 13.86
C SER A 337 8.12 22.39 14.11
N ASP A 338 8.22 23.72 14.21
CA ASP A 338 9.48 24.41 14.53
C ASP A 338 9.71 24.75 16.01
N GLY A 339 8.82 24.28 16.90
CA GLY A 339 9.07 24.27 18.33
C GLY A 339 7.79 24.24 19.18
N ARG A 340 7.83 25.00 20.29
CA ARG A 340 6.76 25.11 21.27
C ARG A 340 5.46 25.61 20.64
N PRO A 341 4.31 24.96 20.91
CA PRO A 341 3.05 25.36 20.33
C PRO A 341 2.52 26.65 20.96
N SER A 342 1.71 27.39 20.20
CA SER A 342 1.16 28.69 20.64
C SER A 342 0.03 28.56 21.67
N ASP A 343 -0.62 27.39 21.73
CA ASP A 343 -1.68 27.04 22.66
C ASP A 343 -1.08 26.65 24.04
N THR A 344 -0.45 27.62 24.71
CA THR A 344 0.41 27.40 25.90
C THR A 344 -0.31 27.18 27.24
N LEU A 345 -1.63 27.27 27.32
CA LEU A 345 -2.38 27.06 28.57
C LEU A 345 -2.34 25.58 29.01
N PHE A 346 -2.35 25.34 30.32
CA PHE A 346 -2.38 23.99 30.90
C PHE A 346 -3.54 23.13 30.36
N LEU A 347 -4.72 23.73 30.21
CA LEU A 347 -5.89 23.06 29.61
C LEU A 347 -5.62 22.55 28.19
N HIS A 348 -4.88 23.30 27.38
CA HIS A 348 -4.51 22.89 26.03
C HIS A 348 -3.52 21.71 26.05
N GLN A 349 -2.57 21.70 27.00
CA GLN A 349 -1.68 20.54 27.18
C GLN A 349 -2.46 19.27 27.53
N VAL A 350 -3.43 19.36 28.44
CA VAL A 350 -4.35 18.25 28.75
C VAL A 350 -5.12 17.81 27.50
N GLN A 351 -5.70 18.75 26.74
CA GLN A 351 -6.44 18.46 25.50
C GLN A 351 -5.58 17.76 24.44
N ARG A 352 -4.35 18.22 24.18
CA ARG A 352 -3.44 17.57 23.20
C ARG A 352 -3.17 16.12 23.57
N LEU A 353 -2.88 15.85 24.85
CA LEU A 353 -2.60 14.51 25.35
C LEU A 353 -3.85 13.62 25.32
N ASP A 354 -5.01 14.16 25.67
CA ASP A 354 -6.30 13.47 25.64
C ASP A 354 -6.71 13.06 24.21
N ILE A 355 -6.52 13.93 23.22
CA ILE A 355 -6.73 13.60 21.78
C ILE A 355 -5.79 12.47 21.35
N VAL A 356 -4.49 12.57 21.65
CA VAL A 356 -3.51 11.53 21.29
C VAL A 356 -3.80 10.21 22.02
N THR A 357 -4.19 10.25 23.29
CA THR A 357 -4.64 9.07 24.05
C THR A 357 -5.82 8.39 23.38
N ARG A 358 -6.85 9.14 22.95
CA ARG A 358 -8.00 8.56 22.23
C ARG A 358 -7.57 7.93 20.91
N LEU A 359 -6.77 8.62 20.10
CA LEU A 359 -6.28 8.10 18.81
C LEU A 359 -5.43 6.83 18.97
N ALA A 360 -4.46 6.84 19.89
CA ALA A 360 -3.58 5.70 20.12
C ALA A 360 -4.31 4.51 20.76
N THR A 361 -5.25 4.75 21.70
CA THR A 361 -6.07 3.68 22.29
C THR A 361 -7.07 3.11 21.27
N MET A 362 -7.54 3.92 20.32
CA MET A 362 -8.46 3.52 19.26
C MET A 362 -7.81 2.59 18.23
N LEU A 363 -6.60 2.93 17.78
CA LEU A 363 -5.93 2.26 16.66
C LEU A 363 -4.84 1.29 17.11
N THR A 364 -4.25 1.49 18.30
CA THR A 364 -3.18 0.68 18.87
C THR A 364 -2.04 0.49 17.86
N SER A 365 -1.60 -0.75 17.61
CA SER A 365 -0.60 -1.12 16.60
C SER A 365 -0.91 -0.73 15.14
N LYS A 366 -2.12 -0.21 14.84
CA LYS A 366 -2.46 0.35 13.51
C LYS A 366 -2.19 1.85 13.40
N LEU A 367 -1.72 2.52 14.46
CA LEU A 367 -1.26 3.90 14.41
C LEU A 367 0.26 3.97 14.61
N THR A 368 0.93 4.69 13.71
CA THR A 368 2.33 5.12 13.88
C THR A 368 2.38 6.65 13.97
N PHE A 369 2.93 7.19 15.07
CA PHE A 369 2.99 8.63 15.34
C PHE A 369 4.42 9.18 15.19
N TYR A 370 4.61 10.14 14.30
CA TYR A 370 5.91 10.78 14.06
C TYR A 370 5.90 12.24 14.52
N GLY A 371 6.80 12.58 15.44
CA GLY A 371 7.08 13.96 15.82
C GLY A 371 8.35 14.47 15.13
N MET A 372 8.23 15.49 14.28
CA MET A 372 9.35 16.06 13.52
C MET A 372 9.64 17.51 13.94
N GLY A 373 10.74 17.71 14.66
CA GLY A 373 11.20 19.04 15.09
C GLY A 373 12.15 19.69 14.09
N VAL A 374 11.75 20.83 13.51
CA VAL A 374 12.53 21.61 12.51
C VAL A 374 13.07 22.89 13.15
N GLY A 375 14.30 22.86 13.67
CA GLY A 375 14.87 24.01 14.37
C GLY A 375 16.28 23.78 14.89
N ALA A 376 16.92 24.84 15.39
CA ALA A 376 18.29 24.76 15.91
C ALA A 376 18.40 23.83 17.13
N SER A 377 19.59 23.27 17.37
CA SER A 377 19.89 22.52 18.60
C SER A 377 19.65 23.39 19.84
N GLY A 378 18.79 22.92 20.74
CA GLY A 378 18.32 23.70 21.91
C GLY A 378 16.97 24.42 21.71
N SER A 379 16.29 24.22 20.57
CA SER A 379 14.88 24.62 20.43
C SER A 379 13.98 23.71 21.29
N ASP A 380 12.92 24.29 21.86
CA ASP A 380 11.97 23.56 22.70
C ASP A 380 11.01 22.70 21.86
N PHE A 381 11.19 21.38 21.95
CA PHE A 381 10.30 20.36 21.37
C PHE A 381 9.66 19.47 22.44
N GLU A 382 9.71 19.83 23.73
CA GLU A 382 9.23 19.00 24.85
C GLU A 382 7.78 18.56 24.62
N GLN A 383 6.92 19.50 24.21
CA GLN A 383 5.51 19.24 23.92
C GLN A 383 5.28 18.32 22.70
N LEU A 384 6.21 18.28 21.74
CA LEU A 384 6.12 17.39 20.57
C LEU A 384 6.58 15.98 20.95
N GLN A 385 7.66 15.87 21.70
CA GLN A 385 8.16 14.61 22.26
C GLN A 385 7.12 13.96 23.19
N LEU A 386 6.50 14.74 24.09
CA LEU A 386 5.47 14.26 25.02
C LEU A 386 4.24 13.65 24.31
N LEU A 387 3.90 14.11 23.11
CA LEU A 387 2.81 13.52 22.31
C LEU A 387 3.23 12.19 21.69
N VAL A 388 4.47 12.06 21.21
CA VAL A 388 5.02 10.78 20.73
C VAL A 388 5.06 9.77 21.87
N GLU A 389 5.58 10.16 23.04
CA GLU A 389 5.66 9.32 24.23
C GLU A 389 4.25 8.87 24.67
N ARG A 390 3.27 9.76 24.71
CA ARG A 390 1.88 9.39 25.04
C ARG A 390 1.26 8.42 24.03
N ALA A 391 1.57 8.54 22.74
CA ALA A 391 1.10 7.59 21.74
C ALA A 391 1.66 6.18 22.03
N ILE A 392 2.96 6.09 22.37
CA ILE A 392 3.64 4.83 22.73
C ILE A 392 3.05 4.23 24.02
N GLU A 393 2.85 5.05 25.07
CA GLU A 393 2.21 4.62 26.33
C GLU A 393 0.82 3.98 26.11
N CYS A 394 0.10 4.46 25.08
CA CYS A 394 -1.24 4.00 24.72
C CYS A 394 -1.25 2.86 23.68
N GLY A 395 -0.08 2.29 23.34
CA GLY A 395 0.04 1.11 22.49
C GLY A 395 0.12 1.37 20.98
N ALA A 396 0.37 2.62 20.56
CA ALA A 396 0.74 2.96 19.18
C ALA A 396 2.26 2.87 18.98
N GLU A 397 2.70 2.78 17.73
CA GLU A 397 4.12 2.98 17.41
C GLU A 397 4.45 4.47 17.40
N GLY A 398 5.67 4.85 17.77
CA GLY A 398 6.04 6.26 17.80
C GLY A 398 7.54 6.52 17.63
N GLN A 399 7.88 7.61 16.94
CA GLN A 399 9.25 8.07 16.77
C GLN A 399 9.33 9.60 16.79
N PHE A 400 10.18 10.14 17.65
CA PHE A 400 10.54 11.56 17.66
C PHE A 400 11.87 11.76 16.94
N ASN A 401 11.93 12.71 16.02
CA ASN A 401 13.13 13.05 15.25
C ASN A 401 13.36 14.57 15.29
N HIS A 402 14.54 14.98 15.77
CA HIS A 402 15.01 16.36 15.63
C HIS A 402 15.81 16.50 14.33
N ALA A 403 15.19 17.10 13.32
CA ALA A 403 15.78 17.27 11.99
C ALA A 403 16.84 18.39 11.93
N GLY A 404 16.99 19.19 12.98
CA GLY A 404 17.93 20.31 13.00
C GLY A 404 17.56 21.41 11.98
N LEU A 405 18.60 22.08 11.46
CA LEU A 405 18.51 23.04 10.35
C LEU A 405 19.18 22.53 9.06
N ASN A 406 19.60 21.25 9.04
CA ASN A 406 20.28 20.63 7.91
C ASN A 406 19.26 19.87 7.03
N PRO A 407 19.11 20.23 5.74
CA PRO A 407 18.26 19.48 4.81
C PRO A 407 18.54 17.98 4.77
N ALA A 408 19.79 17.55 4.91
CA ALA A 408 20.14 16.12 4.90
C ALA A 408 19.57 15.36 6.10
N SER A 409 19.44 16.02 7.26
CA SER A 409 18.84 15.45 8.46
C SER A 409 17.30 15.41 8.38
N LEU A 410 16.70 16.40 7.70
CA LEU A 410 15.26 16.40 7.40
C LEU A 410 14.90 15.33 6.37
N SER A 411 15.67 15.22 5.28
CA SER A 411 15.57 14.18 4.25
C SER A 411 15.71 12.78 4.86
N ALA A 412 16.78 12.51 5.63
CA ALA A 412 16.97 11.22 6.31
C ALA A 412 15.79 10.85 7.26
N THR A 413 15.15 11.85 7.87
CA THR A 413 13.94 11.62 8.69
C THR A 413 12.76 11.17 7.83
N PHE A 414 12.52 11.84 6.70
CA PHE A 414 11.45 11.44 5.76
C PHE A 414 11.72 10.09 5.10
N SER A 415 12.96 9.79 4.68
CA SER A 415 13.34 8.47 4.17
C SER A 415 13.16 7.36 5.22
N SER A 416 13.36 7.65 6.52
CA SER A 416 13.04 6.71 7.60
C SER A 416 11.54 6.44 7.71
N ILE A 417 10.70 7.49 7.59
CA ILE A 417 9.23 7.35 7.57
C ILE A 417 8.78 6.60 6.32
N ALA A 418 9.36 6.90 5.15
CA ALA A 418 9.11 6.23 3.89
C ALA A 418 9.47 4.73 3.98
N THR A 419 10.63 4.40 4.53
CA THR A 419 11.06 3.01 4.76
C THR A 419 10.12 2.27 5.72
N SER A 420 9.67 2.94 6.78
CA SER A 420 8.68 2.40 7.71
C SER A 420 7.35 2.14 7.01
N MET A 421 6.83 3.11 6.25
CA MET A 421 5.60 2.96 5.46
C MET A 421 5.71 1.83 4.41
N THR A 422 6.87 1.67 3.76
CA THR A 422 7.12 0.54 2.85
C THR A 422 7.15 -0.79 3.61
N THR A 423 7.66 -0.82 4.83
CA THR A 423 7.62 -2.00 5.70
C THR A 423 6.18 -2.32 6.10
N THR A 424 5.42 -1.36 6.62
CA THR A 424 4.00 -1.50 6.96
C THR A 424 3.15 -1.90 5.74
N ARG A 425 3.41 -1.30 4.57
CA ARG A 425 2.76 -1.69 3.31
C ARG A 425 3.10 -3.12 2.92
N ASN A 426 4.37 -3.53 3.02
CA ASN A 426 4.78 -4.90 2.78
C ASN A 426 4.19 -5.87 3.81
N ASP A 427 3.99 -5.45 5.06
CA ASP A 427 3.41 -6.25 6.13
C ASP A 427 1.88 -6.34 6.02
N LEU A 428 1.18 -5.32 5.48
CA LEU A 428 -0.25 -5.38 5.15
C LEU A 428 -0.50 -6.09 3.80
N CYS A 429 0.33 -5.85 2.79
CA CYS A 429 0.32 -6.61 1.54
C CYS A 429 0.77 -8.06 1.73
N SER A 430 1.51 -8.38 2.79
CA SER A 430 1.80 -9.75 3.22
C SER A 430 0.95 -10.23 4.41
N ALA A 431 0.05 -9.41 4.96
CA ALA A 431 -0.98 -9.83 5.91
C ALA A 431 -1.97 -10.78 5.22
N THR A 432 -2.09 -10.71 3.87
CA THR A 432 -2.61 -11.81 3.02
C THR A 432 -1.67 -13.03 2.98
N GLY A 433 -1.07 -13.40 4.11
CA GLY A 433 0.03 -14.36 4.19
C GLY A 433 0.92 -14.28 5.44
N ALA A 434 0.43 -13.74 6.57
CA ALA A 434 1.17 -13.44 7.81
C ALA A 434 2.56 -14.12 7.95
N LYS A 435 3.64 -13.34 7.76
CA LYS A 435 4.99 -13.69 8.22
C LYS A 435 5.09 -13.56 9.75
N VAL A 436 4.36 -14.42 10.44
CA VAL A 436 4.98 -15.10 11.59
C VAL A 436 6.31 -15.66 11.08
N ASN A 437 7.40 -15.48 11.84
CA ASN A 437 8.71 -16.09 11.56
C ASN A 437 8.60 -17.61 11.66
N LYS A 438 8.05 -18.23 10.60
CA LYS A 438 7.77 -19.65 10.50
C LYS A 438 9.03 -20.36 10.07
N THR A 439 9.68 -21.01 11.02
CA THR A 439 10.79 -21.92 10.76
C THR A 439 10.38 -22.94 9.71
N GLU A 440 11.11 -22.98 8.60
CA GLU A 440 10.90 -24.00 7.57
C GLU A 440 11.38 -25.37 8.08
N LYS A 441 10.69 -26.44 7.68
CA LYS A 441 11.19 -27.80 7.88
C LYS A 441 12.53 -27.95 7.15
N ARG A 442 13.49 -28.66 7.75
CA ARG A 442 14.69 -29.13 7.03
C ARG A 442 14.29 -30.33 6.17
N TYR A 443 14.65 -30.31 4.90
CA TYR A 443 14.40 -31.40 3.94
C TYR A 443 15.50 -31.41 2.86
N ILE A 444 15.67 -32.54 2.18
CA ILE A 444 16.51 -32.67 0.99
C ILE A 444 15.58 -32.91 -0.20
N MET A 445 15.74 -32.18 -1.31
CA MET A 445 14.93 -32.43 -2.50
C MET A 445 15.41 -33.71 -3.18
N LYS A 446 14.46 -34.59 -3.54
CA LYS A 446 14.75 -35.79 -4.35
C LYS A 446 15.37 -35.38 -5.69
N GLN A 447 16.59 -35.84 -5.97
CA GLN A 447 17.29 -35.51 -7.22
C GLN A 447 16.59 -36.16 -8.41
N LYS A 448 16.66 -35.49 -9.57
CA LYS A 448 15.90 -35.86 -10.78
C LYS A 448 16.53 -37.03 -11.55
N GLU A 449 17.79 -37.36 -11.26
CA GLU A 449 18.58 -38.40 -11.90
C GLU A 449 19.38 -39.16 -10.84
N ASN A 450 18.99 -40.40 -10.57
CA ASN A 450 19.87 -41.50 -10.14
C ASN A 450 19.03 -42.78 -10.03
N ASP A 451 19.28 -43.74 -10.92
CA ASP A 451 18.66 -45.09 -10.91
C ASP A 451 19.22 -46.01 -9.80
N SER A 452 19.60 -45.43 -8.65
CA SER A 452 20.20 -46.16 -7.53
C SER A 452 19.15 -46.68 -6.54
N ASN A 453 18.36 -47.66 -6.99
CA ASN A 453 17.60 -48.74 -6.30
C ASN A 453 17.04 -48.67 -4.86
N PHE A 454 17.20 -47.60 -4.06
CA PHE A 454 16.53 -47.47 -2.76
C PHE A 454 16.20 -46.00 -2.45
N VAL A 455 14.92 -45.65 -2.51
CA VAL A 455 14.41 -44.38 -2.00
C VAL A 455 14.03 -44.57 -0.54
N PRO A 456 14.56 -43.79 0.42
CA PRO A 456 14.18 -43.90 1.82
C PRO A 456 12.73 -43.45 2.02
N PHE A 457 11.95 -44.28 2.72
CA PHE A 457 10.54 -44.06 3.02
C PHE A 457 10.25 -44.40 4.48
N ARG A 458 9.21 -43.78 5.05
CA ARG A 458 8.59 -44.20 6.31
C ARG A 458 7.34 -45.02 6.01
N ARG A 459 7.08 -46.03 6.84
CA ARG A 459 5.91 -46.90 6.76
C ARG A 459 5.06 -46.73 8.00
N GLU A 460 3.80 -46.40 7.81
CA GLU A 460 2.83 -46.23 8.90
C GLU A 460 1.74 -47.30 8.77
N THR A 461 1.58 -48.10 9.82
CA THR A 461 0.60 -49.22 9.87
C THR A 461 -0.20 -49.27 11.18
N ASN A 462 0.06 -48.35 12.11
CA ASN A 462 -0.64 -48.25 13.38
C ASN A 462 -1.87 -47.35 13.26
N ALA A 463 -3.04 -47.88 13.65
CA ALA A 463 -4.33 -47.18 13.66
C ALA A 463 -4.68 -46.41 12.35
N VAL A 464 -4.24 -46.91 11.19
CA VAL A 464 -4.39 -46.14 9.93
C VAL A 464 -5.83 -46.15 9.43
N CYS A 465 -6.41 -44.96 9.28
CA CYS A 465 -7.75 -44.71 8.73
C CYS A 465 -7.67 -43.70 7.57
N ARG A 466 -8.68 -43.70 6.68
CA ARG A 466 -8.80 -42.68 5.61
C ARG A 466 -10.11 -41.92 5.71
N TYR A 467 -10.02 -40.60 5.66
CA TYR A 467 -11.15 -39.68 5.70
C TYR A 467 -11.25 -38.87 4.41
N VAL A 468 -12.47 -38.51 4.05
CA VAL A 468 -12.77 -37.51 3.01
C VAL A 468 -13.62 -36.39 3.61
N PHE A 469 -13.44 -35.18 3.10
CA PHE A 469 -14.25 -34.03 3.47
C PHE A 469 -15.67 -34.21 2.91
N SER A 470 -16.66 -34.02 3.78
CA SER A 470 -18.08 -34.24 3.51
C SER A 470 -18.90 -33.25 4.35
N PRO A 471 -19.23 -32.05 3.83
CA PRO A 471 -19.93 -31.02 4.58
C PRO A 471 -21.19 -31.55 5.28
N GLY A 472 -21.36 -31.24 6.56
CA GLY A 472 -22.62 -31.50 7.28
C GLY A 472 -22.93 -32.97 7.61
N CYS A 473 -21.97 -33.90 7.56
CA CYS A 473 -22.19 -35.24 8.10
C CYS A 473 -22.11 -35.27 9.63
N GLN A 474 -23.26 -35.34 10.32
CA GLN A 474 -23.30 -35.44 11.78
C GLN A 474 -22.85 -36.82 12.30
N ARG A 475 -21.80 -36.82 13.13
CA ARG A 475 -21.62 -37.78 14.24
C ARG A 475 -20.76 -37.17 15.35
N ASN A 476 -21.34 -37.04 16.54
CA ASN A 476 -20.73 -36.77 17.84
C ASN A 476 -19.65 -35.66 17.93
N TYR A 477 -20.12 -34.49 18.35
CA TYR A 477 -19.49 -33.49 19.23
C TYR A 477 -18.13 -32.83 18.92
N ASP A 478 -17.23 -33.36 18.08
CA ASP A 478 -15.92 -32.71 17.83
C ASP A 478 -15.46 -32.65 16.36
N TYR A 479 -16.04 -33.42 15.43
CA TYR A 479 -15.61 -33.46 14.01
C TYR A 479 -16.78 -33.25 13.04
N GLU A 480 -17.22 -32.01 12.89
CA GLU A 480 -18.04 -31.60 11.76
C GLU A 480 -17.18 -31.63 10.46
N ASP A 481 -17.78 -32.04 9.34
CA ASP A 481 -17.22 -32.12 7.97
C ASP A 481 -16.34 -33.35 7.57
N TRP A 482 -16.07 -34.36 8.42
CA TRP A 482 -15.24 -35.52 8.02
C TRP A 482 -15.97 -36.86 7.98
N LYS A 483 -15.77 -37.63 6.89
CA LYS A 483 -16.34 -38.97 6.69
C LYS A 483 -15.26 -40.03 6.47
N GLU A 484 -15.22 -41.03 7.34
CA GLU A 484 -14.36 -42.21 7.18
C GLU A 484 -14.77 -43.04 5.95
N VAL A 485 -13.78 -43.55 5.22
CA VAL A 485 -13.95 -44.32 3.98
C VAL A 485 -12.89 -45.41 3.86
N LYS A 486 -13.25 -46.54 3.24
CA LYS A 486 -12.32 -47.64 2.95
C LYS A 486 -11.15 -47.17 2.07
N PHE A 487 -9.95 -47.70 2.31
CA PHE A 487 -8.76 -47.58 1.46
C PHE A 487 -9.04 -47.77 -0.04
N LEU A 488 -8.20 -47.17 -0.91
CA LEU A 488 -8.43 -47.19 -2.36
C LEU A 488 -8.30 -48.62 -2.90
N ASN A 489 -7.42 -49.42 -2.29
CA ASN A 489 -7.20 -50.82 -2.64
C ASN A 489 -7.68 -51.76 -1.53
N SER A 490 -8.16 -52.94 -1.93
CA SER A 490 -8.62 -53.98 -0.99
C SER A 490 -7.47 -54.62 -0.21
N GLY A 491 -7.65 -54.82 1.10
CA GLY A 491 -6.68 -55.52 1.96
C GLY A 491 -5.51 -54.66 2.45
N VAL A 492 -5.53 -53.35 2.19
CA VAL A 492 -4.57 -52.38 2.70
C VAL A 492 -4.66 -52.29 4.24
N LYS A 493 -3.49 -52.09 4.87
CA LYS A 493 -3.32 -51.99 6.33
C LYS A 493 -2.37 -50.85 6.75
N GLY A 494 -1.95 -50.01 5.81
CA GLY A 494 -1.05 -48.89 6.05
C GLY A 494 -0.59 -48.23 4.76
N PHE A 495 0.44 -47.39 4.85
CA PHE A 495 1.05 -46.75 3.69
C PHE A 495 2.57 -46.60 3.82
N ASP A 496 3.24 -46.46 2.68
CA ASP A 496 4.61 -45.97 2.56
C ASP A 496 4.56 -44.52 2.05
N VAL A 497 5.38 -43.64 2.61
CA VAL A 497 5.61 -42.29 2.08
C VAL A 497 7.10 -41.98 2.06
N ASP A 498 7.61 -41.48 0.93
CA ASP A 498 9.01 -41.10 0.76
C ASP A 498 9.42 -40.08 1.83
N ASN A 499 10.65 -40.18 2.35
CA ASN A 499 11.16 -39.24 3.36
C ASN A 499 11.52 -37.88 2.74
N ASP A 500 11.98 -37.89 1.49
CA ASP A 500 12.43 -36.70 0.76
C ASP A 500 11.35 -36.22 -0.22
N PRO A 501 10.97 -34.92 -0.21
CA PRO A 501 9.99 -34.38 -1.14
C PRO A 501 10.54 -34.34 -2.56
N PHE A 502 9.68 -34.67 -3.54
CA PHE A 502 9.96 -34.53 -4.96
C PHE A 502 9.46 -33.19 -5.54
N GLY A 503 8.55 -32.51 -4.84
CA GLY A 503 7.97 -31.23 -5.25
C GLY A 503 7.89 -30.20 -4.12
N ARG A 504 8.03 -28.92 -4.48
CA ARG A 504 7.99 -27.77 -3.56
C ARG A 504 7.11 -26.66 -4.13
N GLY A 505 6.08 -26.27 -3.38
CA GLY A 505 5.30 -25.06 -3.63
C GLY A 505 5.64 -23.94 -2.64
N ALA A 506 4.91 -22.82 -2.71
CA ALA A 506 5.10 -21.69 -1.80
C ALA A 506 4.81 -22.04 -0.32
N GLU A 507 3.76 -22.83 -0.06
CA GLU A 507 3.35 -23.24 1.30
C GLU A 507 3.58 -24.73 1.62
N ARG A 508 3.85 -25.57 0.60
CA ARG A 508 3.72 -27.03 0.71
C ARG A 508 4.92 -27.79 0.15
N LEU A 509 5.16 -28.97 0.70
CA LEU A 509 6.06 -30.00 0.18
C LEU A 509 5.23 -31.20 -0.30
N ALA A 510 5.67 -31.84 -1.39
CA ALA A 510 5.01 -32.99 -2.01
C ALA A 510 5.93 -34.22 -1.99
N TYR A 511 5.39 -35.33 -1.48
CA TYR A 511 6.08 -36.60 -1.26
C TYR A 511 5.36 -37.72 -2.03
N MET A 512 6.09 -38.72 -2.53
CA MET A 512 5.43 -39.89 -3.11
C MET A 512 4.80 -40.74 -2.01
N PHE A 513 3.58 -41.20 -2.23
CA PHE A 513 2.79 -41.99 -1.30
C PHE A 513 2.26 -43.25 -1.99
N GLN A 514 2.20 -44.36 -1.26
CA GLN A 514 1.67 -45.63 -1.76
C GLN A 514 0.95 -46.41 -0.63
N GLU A 515 -0.27 -46.88 -0.87
CA GLU A 515 -0.94 -47.81 0.05
C GLU A 515 -0.18 -49.15 0.10
N VAL A 516 -0.11 -49.79 1.28
CA VAL A 516 0.52 -51.10 1.46
C VAL A 516 -0.39 -52.14 2.11
N LYS A 517 -0.20 -53.40 1.73
CA LYS A 517 -0.81 -54.58 2.36
C LYS A 517 0.26 -55.55 2.86
N PRO A 518 -0.04 -56.39 3.87
CA PRO A 518 0.86 -57.49 4.24
C PRO A 518 1.02 -58.46 3.06
N LYS A 519 2.23 -59.02 2.91
CA LYS A 519 2.49 -60.10 1.96
C LYS A 519 1.66 -61.34 2.31
N LYS A 520 1.15 -62.04 1.28
CA LYS A 520 0.39 -63.29 1.51
C LYS A 520 1.25 -64.42 2.06
N ASN A 521 2.49 -64.53 1.59
CA ASN A 521 3.38 -65.65 1.87
C ASN A 521 4.69 -65.15 2.49
N GLY A 522 4.69 -64.87 3.79
CA GLY A 522 5.89 -64.49 4.56
C GLY A 522 5.88 -63.04 5.08
N PRO A 523 6.89 -62.66 5.89
CA PRO A 523 6.97 -61.33 6.50
C PRO A 523 7.23 -60.24 5.45
N GLY A 524 6.62 -59.08 5.67
CA GLY A 524 6.80 -57.89 4.83
C GLY A 524 5.52 -57.40 4.19
N TRP A 525 5.68 -56.42 3.31
CA TRP A 525 4.60 -55.60 2.77
C TRP A 525 4.74 -55.43 1.26
N ASP A 526 3.61 -55.42 0.56
CA ASP A 526 3.51 -55.12 -0.87
C ASP A 526 2.90 -53.73 -1.05
N LYS A 527 3.50 -52.94 -1.95
CA LYS A 527 2.93 -51.69 -2.47
C LYS A 527 1.74 -52.00 -3.39
N VAL A 528 0.64 -51.25 -3.27
CA VAL A 528 -0.64 -51.54 -3.95
C VAL A 528 -1.25 -50.29 -4.57
N GLY A 529 -1.80 -50.44 -5.79
CA GLY A 529 -2.54 -49.40 -6.48
C GLY A 529 -1.68 -48.46 -7.33
N GLU A 530 -2.29 -47.38 -7.80
CA GLU A 530 -1.58 -46.29 -8.47
C GLU A 530 -0.74 -45.48 -7.47
N GLN A 531 0.28 -44.78 -7.97
CA GLN A 531 1.06 -43.83 -7.18
C GLN A 531 0.20 -42.62 -6.76
N LEU A 532 0.40 -42.17 -5.53
CA LEU A 532 -0.28 -41.04 -4.92
C LEU A 532 0.74 -39.99 -4.47
N VAL A 533 0.26 -38.81 -4.09
CA VAL A 533 1.08 -37.71 -3.56
C VAL A 533 0.57 -37.33 -2.19
N ALA A 534 1.44 -37.41 -1.19
CA ALA A 534 1.21 -36.80 0.11
C ALA A 534 1.68 -35.34 0.10
N LYS A 535 0.91 -34.44 0.73
CA LYS A 535 1.21 -33.01 0.84
C LYS A 535 1.24 -32.59 2.30
N GLU A 536 2.30 -31.89 2.68
CA GLU A 536 2.45 -31.31 4.02
C GLU A 536 2.77 -29.81 3.93
N SER A 537 2.48 -29.07 5.00
CA SER A 537 3.03 -27.72 5.21
C SER A 537 4.56 -27.74 5.16
N ARG A 538 5.15 -26.78 4.44
CA ARG A 538 6.59 -26.47 4.39
C ARG A 538 7.11 -25.93 5.73
N PHE A 539 6.22 -25.31 6.51
CA PHE A 539 6.52 -24.70 7.80
C PHE A 539 6.26 -25.66 8.96
N ILE A 540 7.04 -25.53 10.02
CA ILE A 540 6.79 -26.19 11.31
C ILE A 540 5.48 -25.65 11.91
N GLY A 541 4.68 -26.54 12.48
CA GLY A 541 3.41 -26.24 13.13
C GLY A 541 2.88 -27.46 13.89
N ASP A 542 1.97 -27.23 14.83
CA ASP A 542 1.32 -28.28 15.63
C ASP A 542 0.28 -29.08 14.83
N GLU A 543 -0.18 -30.21 15.37
CA GLU A 543 -1.20 -31.04 14.72
C GLU A 543 -2.51 -30.26 14.48
N ARG A 544 -2.91 -29.38 15.41
CA ARG A 544 -4.09 -28.51 15.25
C ARG A 544 -3.98 -27.58 14.04
N SER A 545 -2.78 -27.09 13.73
CA SER A 545 -2.52 -26.30 12.52
C SER A 545 -2.55 -27.16 11.26
N LYS A 546 -2.11 -28.43 11.32
CA LYS A 546 -2.22 -29.39 10.21
C LYS A 546 -3.69 -29.77 9.95
N GLU A 547 -4.48 -30.06 10.97
CA GLU A 547 -5.92 -30.34 10.87
C GLU A 547 -6.67 -29.22 10.14
N LYS A 548 -6.46 -27.96 10.57
CA LYS A 548 -7.02 -26.77 9.89
C LYS A 548 -6.56 -26.66 8.44
N PHE A 549 -5.28 -26.91 8.17
CA PHE A 549 -4.73 -26.91 6.81
C PHE A 549 -5.40 -27.98 5.92
N HIS A 550 -5.59 -29.20 6.42
CA HIS A 550 -6.30 -30.27 5.70
C HIS A 550 -7.77 -29.89 5.43
N LEU A 551 -8.46 -29.31 6.43
CA LEU A 551 -9.84 -28.87 6.30
C LEU A 551 -10.01 -27.83 5.17
N TYR A 552 -9.21 -26.75 5.19
CA TYR A 552 -9.29 -25.73 4.15
C TYR A 552 -8.94 -26.29 2.76
N PHE A 553 -7.89 -27.12 2.66
CA PHE A 553 -7.50 -27.75 1.40
C PHE A 553 -8.65 -28.57 0.82
N CYS A 554 -9.19 -29.52 1.60
CA CYS A 554 -10.22 -30.43 1.12
C CYS A 554 -11.53 -29.70 0.80
N ARG A 555 -11.86 -28.64 1.55
CA ARG A 555 -13.00 -27.75 1.28
C ARG A 555 -12.85 -27.01 -0.05
N VAL A 556 -11.70 -26.38 -0.29
CA VAL A 556 -11.40 -25.64 -1.52
C VAL A 556 -11.40 -26.58 -2.74
N GLN A 557 -10.68 -27.70 -2.64
CA GLN A 557 -10.60 -28.71 -3.70
C GLN A 557 -11.99 -29.27 -4.06
N THR A 558 -12.81 -29.56 -3.06
CA THR A 558 -14.18 -30.09 -3.27
C THR A 558 -15.08 -29.02 -3.89
N LYS A 559 -15.01 -27.77 -3.42
CA LYS A 559 -15.84 -26.70 -3.99
C LYS A 559 -15.47 -26.36 -5.44
N ALA A 560 -14.17 -26.37 -5.77
CA ALA A 560 -13.72 -26.25 -7.15
C ALA A 560 -14.20 -27.43 -8.03
N ARG A 561 -14.23 -28.65 -7.49
CA ARG A 561 -14.77 -29.85 -8.18
C ARG A 561 -16.28 -29.75 -8.46
N GLU A 562 -17.06 -29.22 -7.53
CA GLU A 562 -18.49 -28.91 -7.75
C GLU A 562 -18.67 -27.92 -8.91
N GLN A 563 -17.95 -26.80 -8.86
CA GLN A 563 -18.02 -25.77 -9.90
C GLN A 563 -17.59 -26.30 -11.27
N ALA A 564 -16.53 -27.11 -11.33
CA ALA A 564 -16.08 -27.72 -12.58
C ALA A 564 -17.11 -28.68 -13.20
N LYS A 565 -17.89 -29.42 -12.38
CA LYS A 565 -19.01 -30.24 -12.90
C LYS A 565 -20.07 -29.38 -13.56
N LEU A 566 -20.46 -28.27 -12.93
CA LEU A 566 -21.48 -27.35 -13.46
C LEU A 566 -20.97 -26.65 -14.74
N PHE A 567 -19.70 -26.23 -14.77
CA PHE A 567 -19.07 -25.66 -15.96
C PHE A 567 -19.03 -26.65 -17.13
N ASN A 568 -18.64 -27.91 -16.89
CA ASN A 568 -18.60 -28.92 -17.95
C ASN A 568 -19.98 -29.18 -18.56
N GLU A 569 -21.05 -29.19 -17.75
CA GLU A 569 -22.42 -29.28 -18.28
C GLU A 569 -22.85 -27.99 -19.00
N ALA A 570 -22.45 -26.80 -18.55
CA ALA A 570 -22.69 -25.55 -19.28
C ALA A 570 -22.01 -25.56 -20.66
N VAL A 571 -20.74 -25.96 -20.73
CA VAL A 571 -19.97 -26.11 -21.99
C VAL A 571 -20.63 -27.13 -22.93
N LYS A 572 -21.05 -28.29 -22.42
CA LYS A 572 -21.72 -29.34 -23.19
C LYS A 572 -23.07 -28.90 -23.77
N ASN A 573 -23.79 -28.03 -23.06
CA ASN A 573 -25.09 -27.53 -23.49
C ASN A 573 -25.01 -26.27 -24.38
N ALA A 574 -23.87 -25.56 -24.40
CA ALA A 574 -23.67 -24.36 -25.22
C ALA A 574 -23.60 -24.72 -26.72
N PRO A 575 -24.52 -24.22 -27.58
CA PRO A 575 -24.55 -24.58 -29.00
C PRO A 575 -23.27 -24.21 -29.76
N LEU A 576 -22.66 -23.08 -29.39
CA LEU A 576 -21.44 -22.56 -30.02
C LEU A 576 -20.15 -23.29 -29.61
N LEU A 577 -20.19 -24.16 -28.58
CA LEU A 577 -19.08 -25.01 -28.16
C LEU A 577 -19.21 -26.45 -28.64
N LYS A 578 -20.13 -26.73 -29.56
CA LYS A 578 -20.21 -28.03 -30.24
C LYS A 578 -19.13 -28.12 -31.35
N PRO A 579 -18.64 -29.33 -31.65
CA PRO A 579 -17.76 -29.56 -32.80
C PRO A 579 -18.44 -29.12 -34.10
N SER A 580 -17.66 -28.62 -35.06
CA SER A 580 -18.18 -28.24 -36.39
C SER A 580 -18.41 -29.43 -37.33
N GLU A 581 -17.63 -30.50 -37.18
CA GLU A 581 -17.56 -31.59 -38.18
C GLU A 581 -17.75 -32.99 -37.56
N ASP A 582 -17.01 -33.36 -36.50
CA ASP A 582 -17.00 -34.73 -35.94
C ASP A 582 -17.19 -34.81 -34.42
N GLU A 583 -17.76 -35.93 -33.95
CA GLU A 583 -17.96 -36.27 -32.52
C GLU A 583 -16.65 -36.43 -31.71
N VAL A 584 -15.50 -36.51 -32.39
CA VAL A 584 -14.18 -36.68 -31.76
C VAL A 584 -13.66 -35.38 -31.14
N SER A 585 -14.02 -34.23 -31.72
CA SER A 585 -13.52 -32.90 -31.36
C SER A 585 -14.32 -32.24 -30.22
N LEU A 586 -14.64 -33.00 -29.17
CA LEU A 586 -15.39 -32.49 -28.02
C LEU A 586 -14.52 -31.60 -27.09
N PRO A 587 -15.09 -30.52 -26.52
CA PRO A 587 -14.42 -29.69 -25.53
C PRO A 587 -13.76 -30.48 -24.38
N PRO A 588 -12.56 -30.07 -23.92
CA PRO A 588 -11.84 -30.74 -22.85
C PRO A 588 -12.54 -30.53 -21.51
N PRO A 589 -12.97 -31.60 -20.79
CA PRO A 589 -13.57 -31.44 -19.47
C PRO A 589 -12.52 -30.98 -18.46
N ILE A 590 -12.91 -30.07 -17.57
CA ILE A 590 -12.11 -29.65 -16.42
C ILE A 590 -12.48 -30.53 -15.22
N THR A 591 -11.48 -31.17 -14.60
CA THR A 591 -11.69 -32.03 -13.44
C THR A 591 -10.66 -31.71 -12.36
N PHE A 592 -11.12 -31.50 -11.12
CA PHE A 592 -10.26 -31.38 -9.95
C PHE A 592 -10.10 -32.72 -9.24
N LEU A 593 -8.87 -33.05 -8.84
CA LEU A 593 -8.58 -34.30 -8.14
C LEU A 593 -9.42 -34.45 -6.85
N ASP A 594 -9.77 -35.69 -6.55
CA ASP A 594 -10.19 -36.08 -5.20
C ASP A 594 -8.99 -36.08 -4.26
N CYS A 595 -9.23 -35.67 -3.02
CA CYS A 595 -8.24 -35.61 -1.95
C CYS A 595 -8.82 -36.22 -0.68
N SER A 596 -7.95 -36.80 0.14
CA SER A 596 -8.30 -37.52 1.36
C SER A 596 -7.25 -37.27 2.43
N VAL A 597 -7.61 -37.41 3.71
CA VAL A 597 -6.66 -37.39 4.81
C VAL A 597 -6.47 -38.82 5.30
N TYR A 598 -5.22 -39.27 5.32
CA TYR A 598 -4.83 -40.50 6.01
C TYR A 598 -4.43 -40.12 7.43
N GLU A 599 -5.13 -40.70 8.40
CA GLU A 599 -4.86 -40.52 9.82
C GLU A 599 -4.15 -41.77 10.33
N TYR A 600 -3.20 -41.59 11.24
CA TYR A 600 -2.41 -42.68 11.82
C TYR A 600 -1.85 -42.28 13.18
N THR A 601 -1.42 -43.26 13.96
CA THR A 601 -0.67 -43.03 15.21
C THR A 601 0.81 -43.24 14.93
N ASN A 602 1.66 -42.24 15.21
CA ASN A 602 3.11 -42.34 15.00
C ASN A 602 3.79 -43.18 16.10
N TYR A 603 5.13 -43.29 16.06
CA TYR A 603 5.92 -44.03 17.05
C TYR A 603 5.99 -43.38 18.45
N GLU A 604 5.45 -42.18 18.63
CA GLU A 604 5.37 -41.43 19.90
C GLU A 604 3.94 -41.44 20.48
N ASP A 605 3.07 -42.33 19.97
CA ASP A 605 1.64 -42.41 20.26
C ASP A 605 0.84 -41.11 19.98
N VAL A 606 1.37 -40.25 19.11
CA VAL A 606 0.71 -39.02 18.64
C VAL A 606 -0.13 -39.32 17.39
N ARG A 607 -1.39 -38.88 17.42
CA ARG A 607 -2.31 -38.90 16.28
C ARG A 607 -1.89 -37.86 15.25
N CYS A 608 -1.58 -38.31 14.05
CA CYS A 608 -1.07 -37.52 12.93
C CYS A 608 -2.02 -37.61 11.72
N GLY A 609 -2.12 -36.53 10.95
CA GLY A 609 -2.83 -36.50 9.68
C GLY A 609 -1.90 -36.23 8.49
N LEU A 610 -2.18 -36.85 7.35
CA LEU A 610 -1.47 -36.64 6.08
C LEU A 610 -2.46 -36.48 4.93
N LEU A 611 -2.43 -35.32 4.26
CA LEU A 611 -3.24 -35.05 3.07
C LEU A 611 -2.68 -35.78 1.85
N VAL A 612 -3.53 -36.52 1.13
CA VAL A 612 -3.16 -37.36 -0.02
C VAL A 612 -4.11 -37.16 -1.20
N GLU A 613 -3.54 -37.07 -2.40
CA GLU A 613 -4.23 -37.01 -3.71
C GLU A 613 -3.57 -37.96 -4.73
N LYS A 614 -4.16 -38.11 -5.92
CA LYS A 614 -3.57 -38.92 -7.01
C LYS A 614 -2.34 -38.24 -7.64
N PHE A 615 -1.31 -39.02 -7.96
CA PHE A 615 -0.16 -38.50 -8.73
C PHE A 615 -0.55 -38.18 -10.17
N LEU A 616 -0.27 -36.93 -10.60
CA LEU A 616 -0.43 -36.50 -11.98
C LEU A 616 0.86 -36.78 -12.77
N LYS A 617 0.78 -37.74 -13.70
CA LYS A 617 1.82 -37.95 -14.72
C LYS A 617 1.67 -36.90 -15.83
N GLY A 618 2.78 -36.34 -16.30
CA GLY A 618 2.81 -35.37 -17.41
C GLY A 618 3.35 -34.00 -17.03
N ARG A 619 3.22 -33.02 -17.94
CA ARG A 619 3.75 -31.65 -17.75
C ARG A 619 2.85 -30.83 -16.84
N PHE A 620 3.18 -30.78 -15.55
CA PHE A 620 2.51 -29.89 -14.59
C PHE A 620 2.66 -28.42 -15.01
N THR A 621 1.53 -27.76 -15.23
CA THR A 621 1.43 -26.40 -15.78
C THR A 621 0.52 -25.56 -14.89
N LYS A 622 0.92 -24.32 -14.61
CA LYS A 622 0.08 -23.32 -13.94
C LYS A 622 -0.52 -22.39 -14.99
N PHE A 623 -1.85 -22.35 -15.08
CA PHE A 623 -2.61 -21.65 -16.10
C PHE A 623 -3.01 -20.23 -15.66
N ASN A 624 -3.32 -20.04 -14.38
CA ASN A 624 -3.46 -18.70 -13.78
C ASN A 624 -3.11 -18.73 -12.28
N SER A 625 -3.16 -17.57 -11.62
CA SER A 625 -3.00 -17.44 -10.16
C SER A 625 -4.08 -16.60 -9.51
N ASN A 626 -4.15 -16.65 -8.18
CA ASN A 626 -4.94 -15.70 -7.38
C ASN A 626 -4.34 -14.27 -7.35
N ASN A 627 -3.07 -14.08 -7.75
CA ASN A 627 -2.40 -12.78 -7.82
C ASN A 627 -2.23 -12.20 -9.24
N GLY A 628 -2.99 -12.70 -10.23
CA GLY A 628 -3.10 -12.06 -11.55
C GLY A 628 -2.09 -12.52 -12.61
N PHE A 629 -1.32 -13.58 -12.34
CA PHE A 629 -0.62 -14.30 -13.39
C PHE A 629 -1.66 -14.99 -14.29
N VAL A 630 -1.49 -14.85 -15.60
CA VAL A 630 -2.24 -15.58 -16.63
C VAL A 630 -1.20 -16.19 -17.56
N HIS A 631 -1.32 -17.49 -17.84
CA HIS A 631 -0.41 -18.16 -18.77
C HIS A 631 -0.61 -17.58 -20.17
N ASN A 632 0.48 -17.10 -20.78
CA ASN A 632 0.46 -16.49 -22.11
C ASN A 632 -0.11 -17.46 -23.15
N HIS A 633 -0.80 -16.93 -24.16
CA HIS A 633 -1.21 -17.70 -25.33
C HIS A 633 0.02 -18.26 -26.04
N ASP A 634 0.14 -19.59 -26.05
CA ASP A 634 1.07 -20.30 -26.91
C ASP A 634 0.49 -20.29 -28.33
N ARG A 635 1.22 -19.70 -29.29
CA ARG A 635 0.78 -19.67 -30.70
C ARG A 635 0.79 -21.06 -31.35
N ASN A 636 1.54 -22.00 -30.77
CA ASN A 636 1.61 -23.39 -31.18
C ASN A 636 0.89 -24.32 -30.19
N GLY A 637 0.10 -23.75 -29.27
CA GLY A 637 -0.68 -24.51 -28.30
C GLY A 637 -1.79 -25.31 -28.98
N ALA A 638 -2.17 -26.44 -28.38
CA ALA A 638 -3.26 -27.26 -28.89
C ALA A 638 -4.58 -26.47 -28.97
N SER A 639 -5.20 -26.48 -30.15
CA SER A 639 -6.48 -25.84 -30.44
C SER A 639 -7.54 -26.85 -30.86
N ILE A 640 -8.78 -26.38 -30.97
CA ILE A 640 -9.95 -27.18 -31.37
C ILE A 640 -10.91 -26.30 -32.19
N HIS A 641 -11.44 -26.82 -33.28
CA HIS A 641 -12.44 -26.13 -34.11
C HIS A 641 -13.84 -26.47 -33.61
N LEU A 642 -14.58 -25.41 -33.24
CA LEU A 642 -15.94 -25.47 -32.72
C LEU A 642 -16.83 -24.52 -33.55
N ALA A 643 -18.14 -24.54 -33.31
CA ALA A 643 -19.08 -23.64 -33.98
C ALA A 643 -18.80 -22.13 -33.73
N VAL A 644 -18.06 -21.76 -32.67
CA VAL A 644 -17.56 -20.39 -32.43
C VAL A 644 -16.28 -20.04 -33.22
N GLY A 645 -15.67 -21.01 -33.90
CA GLY A 645 -14.37 -20.89 -34.57
C GLY A 645 -13.27 -21.72 -33.89
N GLU A 646 -12.02 -21.40 -34.19
CA GLU A 646 -10.85 -22.02 -33.53
C GLU A 646 -10.67 -21.46 -32.11
N VAL A 647 -10.45 -22.36 -31.14
CA VAL A 647 -10.32 -22.04 -29.72
C VAL A 647 -9.11 -22.80 -29.16
N GLN A 648 -8.28 -22.17 -28.31
CA GLN A 648 -7.18 -22.90 -27.65
C GLN A 648 -7.72 -23.75 -26.51
N LEU A 649 -7.18 -24.95 -26.26
CA LEU A 649 -7.64 -25.77 -25.14
C LEU A 649 -7.49 -25.05 -23.78
N THR A 650 -6.47 -24.19 -23.64
CA THR A 650 -6.23 -23.32 -22.47
C THR A 650 -7.32 -22.27 -22.25
N ASP A 651 -8.08 -21.89 -23.28
CA ASP A 651 -9.16 -20.90 -23.16
C ASP A 651 -10.28 -21.37 -22.22
N PHE A 652 -10.57 -22.67 -22.20
CA PHE A 652 -11.52 -23.28 -21.27
C PHE A 652 -11.12 -23.07 -19.82
N VAL A 653 -9.83 -23.10 -19.51
CA VAL A 653 -9.31 -22.91 -18.15
C VAL A 653 -9.47 -21.46 -17.70
N GLN A 654 -9.22 -20.48 -18.58
CA GLN A 654 -9.45 -19.07 -18.25
C GLN A 654 -10.94 -18.71 -18.18
N ALA A 655 -11.75 -19.28 -19.08
CA ALA A 655 -13.19 -19.10 -19.09
C ALA A 655 -13.87 -19.76 -17.88
N PHE A 656 -13.31 -20.84 -17.33
CA PHE A 656 -13.82 -21.45 -16.09
C PHE A 656 -13.78 -20.48 -14.91
N SER A 657 -12.65 -19.81 -14.66
CA SER A 657 -12.56 -18.78 -13.61
C SER A 657 -13.62 -17.69 -13.77
N HIS A 658 -13.81 -17.19 -14.99
CA HIS A 658 -14.81 -16.17 -15.31
C HIS A 658 -16.25 -16.68 -15.14
N TRP A 659 -16.54 -17.86 -15.67
CA TRP A 659 -17.86 -18.49 -15.58
C TRP A 659 -18.29 -18.74 -14.13
N VAL A 660 -17.37 -19.17 -13.25
CA VAL A 660 -17.68 -19.34 -11.82
C VAL A 660 -18.01 -17.99 -11.17
N TYR A 661 -17.24 -16.94 -11.50
CA TYR A 661 -17.50 -15.59 -10.96
C TYR A 661 -18.90 -15.09 -11.33
N GLU A 662 -19.30 -15.21 -12.59
CA GLU A 662 -20.62 -14.75 -13.05
C GLU A 662 -21.76 -15.64 -12.56
N THR A 663 -21.64 -16.97 -12.66
CA THR A 663 -22.73 -17.88 -12.24
C THR A 663 -22.94 -17.96 -10.73
N THR A 664 -21.92 -17.64 -9.93
CA THR A 664 -22.07 -17.46 -8.48
C THR A 664 -22.56 -16.06 -8.08
N LYS A 665 -22.97 -15.21 -9.05
CA LYS A 665 -23.41 -13.82 -8.83
C LYS A 665 -22.36 -12.97 -8.11
N HIS A 666 -21.12 -13.12 -8.54
CA HIS A 666 -19.93 -12.40 -8.05
C HIS A 666 -19.53 -12.75 -6.61
N GLU A 667 -20.03 -13.85 -6.05
CA GLU A 667 -19.72 -14.29 -4.68
C GLU A 667 -18.43 -15.10 -4.58
N LEU A 668 -18.02 -15.85 -5.63
CA LEU A 668 -16.86 -16.73 -5.61
C LEU A 668 -16.06 -16.67 -6.93
N LEU A 669 -14.73 -16.68 -6.83
CA LEU A 669 -13.82 -16.88 -7.96
C LEU A 669 -12.90 -18.08 -7.68
N VAL A 670 -12.95 -19.10 -8.53
CA VAL A 670 -11.96 -20.20 -8.52
C VAL A 670 -10.78 -19.81 -9.40
N CYS A 671 -9.58 -19.82 -8.85
CA CYS A 671 -8.32 -19.41 -9.48
C CYS A 671 -7.15 -20.29 -9.00
N ASP A 672 -5.91 -19.91 -9.27
CA ASP A 672 -4.71 -20.76 -9.07
C ASP A 672 -4.80 -22.10 -9.83
N LEU A 673 -5.38 -22.04 -11.03
CA LEU A 673 -5.65 -23.22 -11.84
C LEU A 673 -4.35 -23.85 -12.33
N GLN A 674 -4.03 -25.04 -11.81
CA GLN A 674 -2.77 -25.73 -12.07
C GLN A 674 -2.96 -27.26 -12.11
N GLY A 675 -2.15 -27.95 -12.90
CA GLY A 675 -2.26 -29.40 -13.09
C GLY A 675 -1.72 -29.86 -14.44
N VAL A 676 -2.30 -30.92 -15.00
CA VAL A 676 -1.87 -31.51 -16.28
C VAL A 676 -3.01 -31.44 -17.31
N LEU A 677 -2.67 -31.09 -18.54
CA LEU A 677 -3.49 -31.37 -19.71
C LEU A 677 -3.17 -32.80 -20.18
N ASP A 678 -4.08 -33.73 -19.87
CA ASP A 678 -4.00 -35.14 -20.21
C ASP A 678 -4.44 -35.33 -21.67
N MET A 679 -3.53 -35.82 -22.51
CA MET A 679 -3.72 -36.03 -23.95
C MET A 679 -3.78 -37.52 -24.33
N GLU A 680 -3.62 -38.44 -23.38
CA GLU A 680 -3.52 -39.89 -23.64
C GLU A 680 -4.90 -40.57 -23.75
N GLY A 681 -5.98 -39.87 -23.37
CA GLY A 681 -7.35 -40.38 -23.43
C GLY A 681 -8.06 -40.20 -24.77
N ARG A 682 -9.30 -40.70 -24.87
CA ARG A 682 -10.18 -40.55 -26.05
C ARG A 682 -10.46 -39.10 -26.47
N ARG A 683 -10.24 -38.14 -25.57
CA ARG A 683 -10.22 -36.70 -25.83
C ARG A 683 -9.32 -36.03 -24.77
N PRO A 684 -8.74 -34.85 -25.05
CA PRO A 684 -7.98 -34.08 -24.07
C PRO A 684 -8.81 -33.78 -22.81
N ALA A 685 -8.17 -33.76 -21.63
CA ALA A 685 -8.84 -33.44 -20.37
C ALA A 685 -7.92 -32.66 -19.41
N PHE A 686 -8.47 -31.65 -18.72
CA PHE A 686 -7.72 -30.96 -17.67
C PHE A 686 -7.85 -31.70 -16.33
N ARG A 687 -6.72 -32.14 -15.80
CA ARG A 687 -6.55 -32.75 -14.48
C ARG A 687 -5.92 -31.72 -13.55
N LEU A 688 -6.75 -30.95 -12.87
CA LEU A 688 -6.33 -29.85 -12.01
C LEU A 688 -6.26 -30.27 -10.53
N THR A 689 -5.43 -29.57 -9.76
CA THR A 689 -5.38 -29.66 -8.30
C THR A 689 -4.92 -28.33 -7.71
N ASP A 690 -4.93 -28.21 -6.39
CA ASP A 690 -4.45 -27.04 -5.66
C ASP A 690 -5.08 -25.69 -6.10
N PRO A 691 -6.40 -25.57 -6.35
CA PRO A 691 -6.99 -24.28 -6.65
C PRO A 691 -6.96 -23.35 -5.42
N ALA A 692 -7.13 -22.06 -5.67
CA ALA A 692 -7.55 -21.07 -4.67
C ALA A 692 -8.99 -20.65 -4.95
N ILE A 693 -9.72 -20.28 -3.90
CA ILE A 693 -11.03 -19.63 -4.02
C ILE A 693 -10.92 -18.27 -3.36
N CYS A 694 -11.18 -17.21 -4.12
CA CYS A 694 -11.37 -15.87 -3.58
C CYS A 694 -12.88 -15.66 -3.38
N SER A 695 -13.30 -15.31 -2.17
CA SER A 695 -14.72 -15.19 -1.81
C SER A 695 -15.13 -13.79 -1.36
N LYS A 696 -16.35 -13.39 -1.70
CA LYS A 696 -16.99 -12.16 -1.24
C LYS A 696 -17.56 -12.34 0.18
N SER A 697 -16.75 -12.89 1.08
CA SER A 697 -17.16 -13.11 2.47
C SER A 697 -17.49 -11.78 3.16
N ARG A 698 -18.59 -11.75 3.91
CA ARG A 698 -19.05 -10.61 4.73
C ARG A 698 -18.80 -10.85 6.23
N GLY A 699 -17.79 -11.63 6.58
CA GLY A 699 -17.58 -12.05 7.97
C GLY A 699 -16.14 -12.37 8.33
N LYS A 700 -15.88 -12.31 9.65
CA LYS A 700 -14.57 -12.22 10.33
C LYS A 700 -13.56 -13.37 10.16
N ARG A 701 -13.75 -14.25 9.18
CA ARG A 701 -12.85 -15.37 8.85
C ARG A 701 -13.00 -15.74 7.37
N SER A 702 -11.87 -15.88 6.68
CA SER A 702 -11.83 -16.55 5.38
C SER A 702 -12.41 -17.96 5.47
N HIS A 703 -13.40 -18.26 4.64
CA HIS A 703 -14.04 -19.58 4.59
C HIS A 703 -13.16 -20.62 3.86
N TYR A 704 -12.27 -20.16 2.98
CA TYR A 704 -11.45 -20.95 2.07
C TYR A 704 -9.95 -20.96 2.44
N GLY A 705 -9.57 -20.40 3.58
CA GLY A 705 -8.20 -20.41 4.10
C GLY A 705 -7.32 -19.29 3.54
N LYS A 706 -6.00 -19.42 3.68
CA LYS A 706 -5.03 -18.33 3.45
C LYS A 706 -4.90 -17.87 2.00
N THR A 707 -5.28 -18.70 1.03
CA THR A 707 -5.22 -18.36 -0.40
C THR A 707 -6.44 -17.61 -0.91
N ASP A 708 -7.46 -17.45 -0.05
CA ASP A 708 -8.61 -16.57 -0.28
C ASP A 708 -8.17 -15.11 -0.09
N LEU A 709 -7.93 -14.43 -1.21
CA LEU A 709 -7.62 -13.00 -1.24
C LEU A 709 -8.91 -12.15 -1.32
N GLY A 710 -10.07 -12.74 -1.06
CA GLY A 710 -11.38 -12.11 -1.12
C GLY A 710 -11.59 -11.21 -2.35
N MET A 711 -12.15 -10.02 -2.11
CA MET A 711 -12.37 -9.05 -3.17
C MET A 711 -11.06 -8.50 -3.79
N LYS A 712 -9.90 -8.57 -3.12
CA LYS A 712 -8.60 -8.18 -3.71
C LYS A 712 -8.23 -9.14 -4.85
N GLY A 713 -8.32 -10.46 -4.63
CA GLY A 713 -8.10 -11.47 -5.67
C GLY A 713 -9.09 -11.38 -6.83
N ILE A 714 -10.38 -11.15 -6.52
CA ILE A 714 -11.43 -10.95 -7.53
C ILE A 714 -11.12 -9.74 -8.43
N ARG A 715 -10.81 -8.56 -7.85
CA ARG A 715 -10.48 -7.36 -8.65
C ARG A 715 -9.19 -7.54 -9.47
N ILE A 716 -8.19 -8.26 -8.95
CA ILE A 716 -6.98 -8.61 -9.72
C ILE A 716 -7.32 -9.45 -10.95
N PHE A 717 -8.17 -10.48 -10.79
CA PHE A 717 -8.66 -11.28 -11.90
C PHE A 717 -9.44 -10.44 -12.93
N GLN A 718 -10.37 -9.59 -12.49
CA GLN A 718 -11.15 -8.72 -13.40
C GLN A 718 -10.28 -7.77 -14.24
N ARG A 719 -9.16 -7.27 -13.69
CA ARG A 719 -8.19 -6.42 -14.42
C ARG A 719 -7.35 -7.20 -15.43
N ARG A 720 -7.02 -8.47 -15.16
CA ARG A 720 -6.10 -9.30 -15.98
C ARG A 720 -6.83 -10.23 -16.95
N HIS A 721 -8.07 -10.63 -16.68
CA HIS A 721 -8.84 -11.53 -17.53
C HIS A 721 -9.28 -10.82 -18.82
N VAL A 722 -8.91 -11.41 -19.94
CA VAL A 722 -9.40 -11.05 -21.27
C VAL A 722 -10.36 -12.15 -21.73
N CYS A 723 -11.60 -11.78 -22.05
CA CYS A 723 -12.58 -12.72 -22.59
C CYS A 723 -12.11 -13.32 -23.93
N ASN A 724 -12.28 -14.63 -24.07
CA ASN A 724 -11.91 -15.43 -25.24
C ASN A 724 -13.16 -16.04 -25.90
N GLY A 725 -12.96 -16.89 -26.92
CA GLY A 725 -14.05 -17.55 -27.64
C GLY A 725 -14.97 -18.39 -26.75
N VAL A 726 -14.44 -19.01 -25.69
CA VAL A 726 -15.24 -19.78 -24.73
C VAL A 726 -16.11 -18.86 -23.86
N CYS A 727 -15.56 -17.74 -23.37
CA CYS A 727 -16.34 -16.73 -22.64
C CYS A 727 -17.52 -16.20 -23.48
N ALA A 728 -17.26 -15.90 -24.76
CA ALA A 728 -18.29 -15.42 -25.68
C ALA A 728 -19.35 -16.48 -25.98
N ALA A 729 -18.94 -17.73 -26.23
CA ALA A 729 -19.86 -18.84 -26.50
C ALA A 729 -20.73 -19.24 -25.30
N LEU A 730 -20.26 -18.95 -24.08
CA LEU A 730 -21.02 -19.09 -22.82
C LEU A 730 -21.86 -17.83 -22.48
N ASN A 731 -21.87 -16.82 -23.35
CA ASN A 731 -22.56 -15.53 -23.17
C ASN A 731 -22.21 -14.83 -21.84
N LEU A 732 -20.94 -14.87 -21.44
CA LEU A 732 -20.46 -14.16 -20.25
C LEU A 732 -20.31 -12.65 -20.54
N PRO A 733 -20.72 -11.76 -19.62
CA PRO A 733 -20.47 -10.32 -19.76
C PRO A 733 -18.97 -10.03 -19.79
N PRO A 734 -18.50 -9.01 -20.55
CA PRO A 734 -17.08 -8.67 -20.56
C PRO A 734 -16.63 -8.14 -19.19
N THR A 735 -15.52 -8.67 -18.68
CA THR A 735 -14.82 -8.11 -17.51
C THR A 735 -14.40 -6.66 -17.75
N MET A 736 -14.40 -5.83 -16.70
CA MET A 736 -14.24 -4.37 -16.84
C MET A 736 -12.95 -3.89 -17.51
N GLY A 737 -11.92 -4.74 -17.66
CA GLY A 737 -10.65 -4.43 -18.32
C GLY A 737 -10.70 -4.11 -19.82
N LYS A 738 -11.88 -4.03 -20.48
CA LYS A 738 -11.99 -3.70 -21.92
C LYS A 738 -13.06 -2.69 -22.37
N TYR A 739 -13.81 -2.06 -21.47
CA TYR A 739 -14.77 -1.01 -21.90
C TYR A 739 -14.10 0.26 -22.47
N SER A 740 -12.78 0.44 -22.29
CA SER A 740 -12.02 1.62 -22.72
C SER A 740 -11.34 1.53 -24.10
N TYR A 741 -11.39 0.40 -24.83
CA TYR A 741 -10.54 0.20 -26.02
C TYR A 741 -11.24 -0.16 -27.34
N ARG A 742 -12.58 -0.11 -27.42
CA ARG A 742 -13.33 -0.44 -28.65
C ARG A 742 -14.60 0.41 -28.90
N GLN A 743 -14.53 1.73 -28.69
CA GLN A 743 -15.47 2.69 -29.31
C GLN A 743 -14.78 4.00 -29.73
N GLN A 744 -13.74 3.88 -30.57
CA GLN A 744 -13.23 4.98 -31.40
C GLN A 744 -12.85 4.46 -32.80
N THR A 745 -13.89 4.28 -33.63
CA THR A 745 -13.85 4.21 -35.10
C THR A 745 -15.13 4.83 -35.61
#